data_AF-A0A819QQS0-F1
#
_entry.id   AF-A0A819QQS0-F1
#
_cell.length_a   1.000
_cell.length_b   1.000
_cell.length_c   1.000
_cell.angle_alpha   90.00
_cell.angle_beta   90.00
_cell.angle_gamma   90.00
#
_symmetry.space_group_name_H-M   'P 1'
#
loop_
_entity.id
_entity.type
_entity.pdbx_description
1 polymer ?
#
loop_
_entity_poly.entity_id
_entity_poly.type
_entity_poly.pdbx_seq_one_letter_code
_entity_poly.pdbx_strand_id
1 'polypeptide(L)'
;MSVRKKMVVDTSHSNSCVTVVECEEDMTSDKIKQNALTPSAQVIEFYDEQLKLNELNLVDESLSLHEHDALLDEKDDLVLMSLLLGFPLDDFASTLEGEACEARSLLNRLADMLVQESVKDLKRVGLQEQNDIDDKQISPVKSQNLLKQFGLISDIRPVFVQVQEQHSTSPICFNLSSSLYSSPIDIVANVISLRLSADNPTMTNEERMEIIKEYRSRYWLQALGCEERLFGTKPLIQSHYVQTCLRLDKPLYFKLINIENTTGNVKKRCIAMIQEVERKKSQKFGGRSNEIRQVANEKDIACKYFSLRILSGQWIPAGEFDEVKIIIGLYHGTQPLFPDSIIESRTVDTLNPDWQQEIKFNITLVNLPPASKLCCSIQFHRRRTSLLISDKWICIGWANLNVFNHNSYLIQGRQEVRFWPTETNNSKITASMYGFNERALAGINPDRSYPAIELEFPSYEYQIATLSPHNGLAMQAQPKIKQLLRSCAFQDDLKETEEDTDFYDWLRSIEFELTEQSRAELWDRRYECMHVPEALPRWLKCVDWSKRDDVLEAYKVVENWPTKNIDPLMTALELLDIDYPDPFVRFSAVRLLDTRIDDDRLLPVILKIVQAIKNEPYHDSALAKFLLKRSLLNQQVGHFFYWHSRAELKNPQYKVRFGLLLEAYLRYCGEYAEDLGRQVRTVDKLTSIAEIIQNSTHDELYNQKGYLAHLLTRENYTQTLQYFRSPVDYNIQLGQLDLEHCRIMSSTRRSLWLRWTNGSEYAEHYFPTFDLIFKNGDDLRQDMLALQFIQMIDIIWKGDGLDLSLLPYGCLATGYCSGFIEVVKNAKTIMDIQRLGSLKAQFQFDASALYKWIVKNNPGADKYVY
;
A
#
# COMPACT_ATOMS: atom_id res chain seq x y z
N MET A 1 -0.56 15.18 -46.01
CA MET A 1 -1.88 14.84 -46.59
C MET A 1 -2.33 13.54 -45.94
N SER A 2 -3.33 13.57 -45.06
CA SER A 2 -3.80 12.36 -44.35
C SER A 2 -4.80 11.63 -45.23
N VAL A 3 -4.43 10.48 -45.78
CA VAL A 3 -5.37 9.59 -46.46
C VAL A 3 -6.09 8.76 -45.39
N ARG A 4 -7.34 9.10 -45.06
CA ARG A 4 -8.21 8.21 -44.27
C ARG A 4 -8.72 7.10 -45.19
N LYS A 5 -8.06 5.94 -45.21
CA LYS A 5 -8.63 4.71 -45.80
C LYS A 5 -9.43 3.98 -44.71
N LYS A 6 -10.71 3.74 -44.97
CA LYS A 6 -11.61 2.93 -44.12
C LYS A 6 -11.38 1.47 -44.51
N MET A 7 -10.83 0.65 -43.62
CA MET A 7 -10.77 -0.79 -43.86
C MET A 7 -12.11 -1.43 -43.47
N VAL A 8 -12.59 -2.34 -44.32
CA VAL A 8 -13.64 -3.30 -43.97
C VAL A 8 -12.92 -4.53 -43.46
N VAL A 9 -12.98 -4.79 -42.17
CA VAL A 9 -12.49 -6.03 -41.58
C VAL A 9 -13.48 -7.13 -41.96
N ASP A 10 -13.00 -8.23 -42.54
CA ASP A 10 -13.86 -9.40 -42.78
C ASP A 10 -14.13 -10.07 -41.42
N THR A 11 -15.32 -9.83 -40.89
CA THR A 11 -15.80 -10.34 -39.59
C THR A 11 -16.28 -11.79 -39.67
N SER A 12 -16.06 -12.50 -40.78
CA SER A 12 -16.54 -13.88 -40.92
C SER A 12 -15.85 -14.87 -39.96
N HIS A 13 -14.68 -14.53 -39.41
CA HIS A 13 -13.97 -15.32 -38.41
C HIS A 13 -13.46 -14.46 -37.24
N SER A 14 -14.02 -14.64 -36.05
CA SER A 14 -13.64 -13.92 -34.81
C SER A 14 -12.27 -14.29 -34.23
N ASN A 15 -11.46 -15.05 -34.97
CA ASN A 15 -10.20 -15.68 -34.56
C ASN A 15 -9.00 -15.37 -35.49
N SER A 16 -9.13 -14.51 -36.50
CA SER A 16 -8.02 -14.13 -37.36
C SER A 16 -7.13 -13.05 -36.70
N CYS A 17 -5.80 -13.14 -36.89
CA CYS A 17 -4.91 -11.99 -36.72
C CYS A 17 -5.38 -10.86 -37.64
N VAL A 18 -5.04 -9.60 -37.33
CA VAL A 18 -5.42 -8.48 -38.20
C VAL A 18 -4.65 -8.59 -39.52
N THR A 19 -5.23 -9.25 -40.52
CA THR A 19 -4.64 -9.36 -41.85
C THR A 19 -5.05 -8.16 -42.68
N VAL A 20 -4.07 -7.36 -43.12
CA VAL A 20 -4.26 -6.27 -44.09
C VAL A 20 -4.62 -6.91 -45.44
N VAL A 21 -5.88 -6.86 -45.87
CA VAL A 21 -6.32 -7.58 -47.08
C VAL A 21 -5.96 -6.83 -48.38
N GLU A 22 -5.87 -5.50 -48.38
CA GLU A 22 -5.44 -4.73 -49.56
C GLU A 22 -4.72 -3.43 -49.18
N CYS A 23 -3.45 -3.32 -49.61
CA CYS A 23 -2.71 -2.07 -49.68
C CYS A 23 -2.49 -1.73 -51.16
N GLU A 24 -3.32 -0.86 -51.73
CA GLU A 24 -2.97 -0.21 -53.01
C GLU A 24 -1.80 0.76 -52.74
N GLU A 25 -0.63 0.39 -53.27
CA GLU A 25 0.71 1.01 -53.24
C GLU A 25 1.75 0.37 -52.29
N ASP A 26 2.98 0.22 -52.82
CA ASP A 26 4.18 -0.47 -52.28
C ASP A 26 4.59 -0.01 -50.87
N MET A 27 3.81 -0.40 -49.86
CA MET A 27 4.16 -0.31 -48.45
C MET A 27 4.57 -1.71 -47.99
N THR A 28 5.86 -1.91 -47.71
CA THR A 28 6.38 -3.11 -47.04
C THR A 28 5.66 -3.30 -45.70
N SER A 29 5.25 -4.54 -45.37
CA SER A 29 4.47 -4.91 -44.17
C SER A 29 4.97 -4.26 -42.88
N ASP A 30 6.28 -4.06 -42.76
CA ASP A 30 6.96 -3.56 -41.56
C ASP A 30 6.70 -2.06 -41.26
N LYS A 31 5.76 -1.39 -41.94
CA LYS A 31 5.50 0.07 -41.81
C LYS A 31 4.05 0.47 -41.51
N ILE A 32 3.22 -0.47 -41.09
CA ILE A 32 1.76 -0.31 -40.99
C ILE A 32 1.36 -0.13 -39.50
N LYS A 33 0.97 1.08 -39.07
CA LYS A 33 0.41 1.35 -37.72
C LYS A 33 -1.08 1.02 -37.64
N GLN A 34 -1.62 0.59 -36.50
CA GLN A 34 -3.08 0.43 -36.30
C GLN A 34 -3.56 1.14 -35.03
N ASN A 35 -4.67 1.87 -35.16
CA ASN A 35 -5.28 2.67 -34.10
C ASN A 35 -6.73 2.24 -33.87
N ALA A 36 -7.17 2.11 -32.63
CA ALA A 36 -8.53 1.67 -32.31
C ALA A 36 -9.12 2.38 -31.07
N LEU A 37 -10.45 2.57 -31.03
CA LEU A 37 -11.11 3.30 -29.94
C LEU A 37 -11.51 2.37 -28.79
N THR A 38 -11.20 2.73 -27.53
CA THR A 38 -11.58 1.97 -26.32
C THR A 38 -12.78 2.56 -25.57
N PRO A 39 -13.48 1.79 -24.71
CA PRO A 39 -14.63 2.23 -23.91
C PRO A 39 -14.37 3.47 -23.06
N SER A 40 -13.11 3.79 -22.78
CA SER A 40 -12.64 5.04 -22.18
C SER A 40 -12.56 6.23 -23.14
N ALA A 41 -13.10 6.10 -24.37
CA ALA A 41 -13.04 7.09 -25.45
C ALA A 41 -11.62 7.46 -25.91
N GLN A 42 -10.65 6.55 -25.75
CA GLN A 42 -9.26 6.76 -26.17
C GLN A 42 -8.91 5.97 -27.42
N VAL A 43 -8.01 6.53 -28.24
CA VAL A 43 -7.36 5.83 -29.35
C VAL A 43 -6.16 5.05 -28.79
N ILE A 44 -6.25 3.72 -28.72
CA ILE A 44 -5.09 2.85 -28.50
C ILE A 44 -4.35 2.70 -29.82
N GLU A 45 -3.06 3.03 -29.80
CA GLU A 45 -2.11 2.67 -30.86
C GLU A 45 -1.43 1.36 -30.46
N PHE A 46 -1.43 0.36 -31.32
CA PHE A 46 -0.79 -0.93 -31.06
C PHE A 46 0.11 -1.34 -32.23
N TYR A 47 1.21 -2.01 -31.87
CA TYR A 47 2.35 -2.28 -32.76
C TYR A 47 2.63 -3.79 -32.92
N ASP A 48 2.10 -4.62 -32.01
CA ASP A 48 2.27 -6.06 -32.04
C ASP A 48 1.19 -6.70 -32.93
N GLU A 49 1.60 -7.16 -34.12
CA GLU A 49 0.73 -7.90 -35.06
C GLU A 49 0.25 -9.25 -34.50
N GLN A 50 0.79 -9.71 -33.37
CA GLN A 50 0.31 -10.89 -32.64
C GLN A 50 -0.83 -10.57 -31.66
N LEU A 51 -1.08 -9.30 -31.33
CA LEU A 51 -2.24 -8.89 -30.55
C LEU A 51 -3.52 -9.16 -31.38
N LYS A 52 -4.39 -10.00 -30.84
CA LYS A 52 -5.66 -10.31 -31.49
C LYS A 52 -6.68 -9.21 -31.21
N LEU A 53 -7.56 -8.93 -32.18
CA LEU A 53 -8.55 -7.84 -32.11
C LEU A 53 -9.37 -7.84 -30.80
N ASN A 54 -9.68 -9.02 -30.28
CA ASN A 54 -10.46 -9.22 -29.04
C ASN A 54 -9.71 -8.82 -27.76
N GLU A 55 -8.39 -8.60 -27.82
CA GLU A 55 -7.57 -8.17 -26.68
C GLU A 55 -7.52 -6.65 -26.51
N LEU A 56 -7.93 -5.90 -27.53
CA LEU A 56 -7.86 -4.44 -27.57
C LEU A 56 -9.08 -3.75 -26.95
N ASN A 57 -10.12 -4.53 -26.63
CA ASN A 57 -11.33 -4.07 -25.92
C ASN A 57 -11.93 -2.81 -26.57
N LEU A 58 -12.37 -2.92 -27.83
CA LEU A 58 -12.74 -1.79 -28.69
C LEU A 58 -14.21 -1.37 -28.56
N VAL A 59 -14.51 -0.09 -28.81
CA VAL A 59 -15.88 0.49 -28.84
C VAL A 59 -16.53 0.33 -30.21
N ASP A 60 -15.72 0.39 -31.25
CA ASP A 60 -16.14 0.30 -32.65
C ASP A 60 -15.05 -0.50 -33.39
N GLU A 61 -15.44 -1.36 -34.33
CA GLU A 61 -14.56 -2.26 -35.10
C GLU A 61 -13.77 -1.50 -36.19
N SER A 62 -13.41 -0.24 -35.92
CA SER A 62 -12.71 0.62 -36.87
C SER A 62 -11.24 0.77 -36.49
N LEU A 63 -10.36 0.45 -37.45
CA LEU A 63 -8.92 0.63 -37.36
C LEU A 63 -8.46 1.76 -38.28
N SER A 64 -7.51 2.59 -37.82
CA SER A 64 -6.88 3.62 -38.65
C SER A 64 -5.37 3.47 -38.74
N LEU A 65 -4.81 3.81 -39.91
CA LEU A 65 -3.45 3.48 -40.33
C LEU A 65 -2.56 4.74 -40.41
N HIS A 66 -1.36 4.68 -39.84
CA HIS A 66 -0.40 5.79 -39.75
C HIS A 66 1.04 5.35 -40.08
N GLU A 67 1.94 6.31 -40.37
CA GLU A 67 3.33 6.07 -40.84
C GLU A 67 4.35 6.02 -39.69
N HIS A 68 5.29 5.05 -39.71
CA HIS A 68 6.23 4.60 -38.66
C HIS A 68 7.10 5.70 -37.97
N ASP A 69 7.13 5.76 -36.63
CA ASP A 69 8.06 6.61 -35.85
C ASP A 69 8.95 5.76 -34.92
N ALA A 70 10.19 6.21 -34.66
CA ALA A 70 11.29 5.46 -34.05
C ALA A 70 11.27 5.31 -32.50
N LEU A 71 10.10 5.32 -31.84
CA LEU A 71 9.97 5.30 -30.37
C LEU A 71 9.06 4.15 -29.86
N LEU A 72 9.25 2.91 -30.32
CA LEU A 72 8.39 1.76 -29.95
C LEU A 72 8.44 1.43 -28.44
N ASP A 73 9.63 1.32 -27.86
CA ASP A 73 9.78 0.84 -26.47
C ASP A 73 9.06 1.73 -25.45
N GLU A 74 9.05 3.05 -25.64
CA GLU A 74 8.37 3.97 -24.73
C GLU A 74 6.84 3.88 -24.83
N LYS A 75 6.30 3.49 -26.00
CA LYS A 75 4.85 3.34 -26.19
C LYS A 75 4.33 2.05 -25.56
N ASP A 76 5.06 0.94 -25.71
CA ASP A 76 4.69 -0.31 -25.05
C ASP A 76 4.75 -0.19 -23.53
N ASP A 77 5.78 0.49 -23.02
CA ASP A 77 5.87 0.82 -21.60
C ASP A 77 4.71 1.73 -21.15
N LEU A 78 4.24 2.67 -21.97
CA LEU A 78 3.09 3.52 -21.67
C LEU A 78 1.79 2.71 -21.56
N VAL A 79 1.59 1.76 -22.48
CA VAL A 79 0.43 0.85 -22.46
C VAL A 79 0.47 -0.03 -21.22
N LEU A 80 1.62 -0.62 -20.89
CA LEU A 80 1.80 -1.44 -19.69
C LEU A 80 1.53 -0.63 -18.42
N MET A 81 2.09 0.58 -18.30
CA MET A 81 1.87 1.46 -17.16
C MET A 81 0.39 1.82 -17.00
N SER A 82 -0.30 2.12 -18.09
CA SER A 82 -1.73 2.48 -18.08
C SER A 82 -2.61 1.29 -17.68
N LEU A 83 -2.30 0.09 -18.16
CA LEU A 83 -2.92 -1.16 -17.72
C LEU A 83 -2.74 -1.37 -16.21
N LEU A 84 -1.52 -1.21 -15.72
CA LEU A 84 -1.17 -1.42 -14.31
C LEU A 84 -1.88 -0.42 -13.38
N LEU A 85 -2.01 0.84 -13.81
CA LEU A 85 -2.75 1.88 -13.10
C LEU A 85 -4.28 1.72 -13.22
N GLY A 86 -4.76 1.01 -14.24
CA GLY A 86 -6.19 0.89 -14.54
C GLY A 86 -6.80 2.19 -15.10
N PHE A 87 -5.97 3.13 -15.51
CA PHE A 87 -6.35 4.35 -16.22
C PHE A 87 -5.15 4.88 -17.02
N PRO A 88 -5.40 5.74 -18.02
CA PRO A 88 -4.35 6.23 -18.91
C PRO A 88 -3.36 7.14 -18.19
N LEU A 89 -2.06 6.83 -18.33
CA LEU A 89 -1.00 7.54 -17.64
C LEU A 89 -0.82 8.98 -18.15
N ASP A 90 -1.02 9.21 -19.45
CA ASP A 90 -0.96 10.51 -20.10
C ASP A 90 -2.10 11.43 -19.65
N ASP A 91 -3.33 10.93 -19.62
CA ASP A 91 -4.48 11.65 -19.09
C ASP A 91 -4.24 12.01 -17.62
N PHE A 92 -3.84 11.03 -16.81
CA PHE A 92 -3.52 11.26 -15.41
C PHE A 92 -2.47 12.36 -15.27
N ALA A 93 -1.34 12.24 -15.96
CA ALA A 93 -0.25 13.22 -15.92
C ALA A 93 -0.70 14.63 -16.34
N SER A 94 -1.60 14.74 -17.32
CA SER A 94 -2.11 16.02 -17.82
C SER A 94 -3.04 16.75 -16.83
N THR A 95 -3.73 15.99 -15.98
CA THR A 95 -4.66 16.54 -14.97
C THR A 95 -3.98 17.03 -13.69
N LEU A 96 -2.68 16.76 -13.50
CA LEU A 96 -1.97 17.12 -12.27
C LEU A 96 -1.58 18.60 -12.25
N GLU A 97 -2.00 19.30 -11.19
CA GLU A 97 -1.69 20.70 -10.95
C GLU A 97 -1.10 20.90 -9.55
N GLY A 98 -0.47 22.07 -9.33
CA GLY A 98 0.04 22.49 -8.03
C GLY A 98 0.92 21.44 -7.33
N GLU A 99 0.57 21.13 -6.09
CA GLU A 99 1.26 20.16 -5.22
C GLU A 99 1.46 18.80 -5.90
N ALA A 100 0.41 18.23 -6.53
CA ALA A 100 0.47 16.90 -7.11
C ALA A 100 1.54 16.80 -8.21
N CYS A 101 1.70 17.87 -8.98
CA CYS A 101 2.72 17.95 -10.03
C CYS A 101 4.15 18.06 -9.46
N GLU A 102 4.34 18.74 -8.32
CA GLU A 102 5.63 18.80 -7.62
C GLU A 102 5.97 17.46 -6.96
N ALA A 103 5.00 16.85 -6.26
CA ALA A 103 5.14 15.54 -5.65
C ALA A 103 5.51 14.47 -6.68
N ARG A 104 4.87 14.46 -7.86
CA ARG A 104 5.25 13.59 -8.98
C ARG A 104 6.74 13.68 -9.32
N SER A 105 7.28 14.90 -9.39
CA SER A 105 8.68 15.13 -9.75
C SER A 105 9.62 14.70 -8.62
N LEU A 106 9.26 14.96 -7.36
CA LEU A 106 10.06 14.58 -6.18
C LEU A 106 10.11 13.06 -5.97
N LEU A 107 8.97 12.39 -6.03
CA LEU A 107 8.87 10.94 -5.83
C LEU A 107 9.62 10.17 -6.93
N ASN A 108 9.51 10.60 -8.19
CA ASN A 108 10.25 9.97 -9.29
C ASN A 108 11.78 10.18 -9.18
N ARG A 109 12.23 11.35 -8.74
CA ARG A 109 13.67 11.58 -8.48
C ARG A 109 14.18 10.71 -7.33
N LEU A 110 13.39 10.54 -6.28
CA LEU A 110 13.73 9.63 -5.18
C LEU A 110 13.81 8.18 -5.67
N ALA A 111 12.81 7.70 -6.43
CA ALA A 111 12.82 6.36 -7.00
C ALA A 111 14.06 6.10 -7.88
N ASP A 112 14.42 7.07 -8.72
CA ASP A 112 15.61 6.99 -9.56
C ASP A 112 16.90 6.88 -8.73
N MET A 113 17.04 7.73 -7.71
CA MET A 113 18.19 7.70 -6.79
C MET A 113 18.28 6.36 -6.06
N LEU A 114 17.18 5.86 -5.52
CA LEU A 114 17.13 4.59 -4.79
C LEU A 114 17.54 3.39 -5.65
N VAL A 115 17.08 3.34 -6.90
CA VAL A 115 17.46 2.27 -7.83
C VAL A 115 18.93 2.39 -8.23
N GLN A 116 19.45 3.60 -8.41
CA GLN A 116 20.87 3.80 -8.69
C GLN A 116 21.77 3.44 -7.49
N GLU A 117 21.33 3.73 -6.27
CA GLU A 117 22.00 3.35 -5.03
C GLU A 117 21.92 1.85 -4.80
N SER A 118 20.76 1.20 -4.98
CA SER A 118 20.62 -0.25 -4.78
C SER A 118 21.49 -1.06 -5.74
N VAL A 119 21.62 -0.64 -7.01
CA VAL A 119 22.55 -1.27 -7.96
C VAL A 119 24.02 -1.11 -7.53
N LYS A 120 24.37 -0.01 -6.83
CA LYS A 120 25.72 0.22 -6.29
C LYS A 120 25.93 -0.52 -4.97
N ASP A 121 24.93 -0.56 -4.11
CA ASP A 121 24.98 -1.20 -2.81
C ASP A 121 24.89 -2.71 -2.94
N LEU A 122 24.12 -3.30 -3.85
CA LEU A 122 24.19 -4.74 -4.15
C LEU A 122 25.58 -5.16 -4.68
N LYS A 123 26.30 -4.26 -5.37
CA LYS A 123 27.71 -4.44 -5.74
C LYS A 123 28.67 -4.26 -4.55
N ARG A 124 28.28 -3.52 -3.52
CA ARG A 124 29.04 -3.31 -2.26
C ARG A 124 28.65 -4.27 -1.12
N VAL A 125 27.49 -4.91 -1.17
CA VAL A 125 27.02 -5.93 -0.20
C VAL A 125 27.88 -7.20 -0.32
N GLY A 126 28.59 -7.36 -1.45
CA GLY A 126 29.72 -8.29 -1.55
C GLY A 126 30.95 -7.89 -0.72
N LEU A 127 31.02 -6.67 -0.16
CA LEU A 127 32.24 -6.05 0.41
C LEU A 127 32.07 -5.20 1.68
N GLN A 128 30.88 -4.95 2.24
CA GLN A 128 30.77 -4.24 3.53
C GLN A 128 29.75 -4.87 4.50
N GLU A 129 30.29 -5.18 5.68
CA GLU A 129 29.66 -5.58 6.93
C GLU A 129 28.39 -4.75 7.23
N GLN A 130 27.28 -5.39 7.59
CA GLN A 130 26.86 -5.48 9.00
C GLN A 130 27.17 -4.20 9.78
N ASN A 131 26.28 -3.23 9.71
CA ASN A 131 26.03 -2.42 10.90
C ASN A 131 24.90 -3.11 11.65
N ASP A 132 25.29 -3.75 12.74
CA ASP A 132 24.44 -4.13 13.87
C ASP A 132 23.35 -3.08 14.11
N ILE A 133 22.12 -3.41 13.71
CA ILE A 133 20.94 -2.91 14.39
C ILE A 133 20.40 -4.10 15.16
N ASP A 134 20.93 -4.27 16.38
CA ASP A 134 20.47 -5.20 17.41
C ASP A 134 20.09 -6.60 16.90
N ASP A 135 21.08 -7.37 16.46
CA ASP A 135 21.03 -8.84 16.36
C ASP A 135 20.91 -9.52 17.77
N LYS A 136 20.56 -8.72 18.80
CA LYS A 136 20.28 -9.14 20.18
C LYS A 136 18.79 -9.28 20.51
N GLN A 137 17.87 -9.00 19.58
CA GLN A 137 16.42 -9.16 19.82
C GLN A 137 15.76 -10.40 19.19
N ILE A 138 16.55 -11.37 18.70
CA ILE A 138 16.02 -12.72 18.44
C ILE A 138 16.69 -13.68 19.42
N SER A 139 16.06 -13.79 20.58
CA SER A 139 16.46 -14.72 21.62
C SER A 139 16.60 -16.13 21.03
N PRO A 140 17.69 -16.87 21.35
CA PRO A 140 17.79 -18.32 21.11
C PRO A 140 16.53 -19.09 21.52
N VAL A 141 15.78 -18.56 22.50
CA VAL A 141 14.50 -19.09 22.97
C VAL A 141 13.42 -19.13 21.87
N LYS A 142 13.33 -18.12 20.98
CA LYS A 142 12.33 -18.13 19.89
C LYS A 142 12.59 -19.27 18.90
N SER A 143 13.84 -19.43 18.48
CA SER A 143 14.22 -20.51 17.57
C SER A 143 14.18 -21.90 18.25
N GLN A 144 14.41 -21.99 19.57
CA GLN A 144 14.19 -23.21 20.36
C GLN A 144 12.71 -23.57 20.51
N ASN A 145 11.82 -22.58 20.68
CA ASN A 145 10.38 -22.80 20.73
C ASN A 145 9.85 -23.32 19.39
N LEU A 146 10.38 -22.83 18.25
CA LEU A 146 10.03 -23.34 16.93
C LEU A 146 10.38 -24.84 16.76
N LEU A 147 11.56 -25.29 17.23
CA LEU A 147 11.89 -26.73 17.16
C LEU A 147 10.96 -27.59 18.03
N LYS A 148 10.61 -27.11 19.22
CA LYS A 148 9.65 -27.78 20.11
C LYS A 148 8.27 -27.88 19.47
N GLN A 149 7.83 -26.83 18.76
CA GLN A 149 6.56 -26.80 18.03
C GLN A 149 6.47 -27.94 17.00
N PHE A 150 7.57 -28.28 16.33
CA PHE A 150 7.61 -29.37 15.36
C PHE A 150 7.90 -30.75 15.98
N GLY A 151 8.00 -30.85 17.31
CA GLY A 151 8.26 -32.12 18.01
C GLY A 151 9.59 -32.79 17.62
N LEU A 152 10.57 -32.02 17.15
CA LEU A 152 11.82 -32.55 16.62
C LEU A 152 12.78 -32.94 17.75
N ILE A 153 13.34 -34.14 17.66
CA ILE A 153 14.35 -34.68 18.60
C ILE A 153 15.76 -34.18 18.23
N SER A 154 15.98 -33.81 16.97
CA SER A 154 17.24 -33.31 16.42
C SER A 154 17.00 -32.03 15.64
N ASP A 155 17.92 -31.08 15.77
CA ASP A 155 17.95 -29.84 14.98
C ASP A 155 18.64 -30.05 13.62
N ILE A 156 19.18 -31.23 13.34
CA ILE A 156 19.87 -31.54 12.08
C ILE A 156 18.87 -32.06 11.05
N ARG A 157 18.86 -31.45 9.86
CA ARG A 157 18.08 -31.91 8.70
C ARG A 157 18.96 -32.05 7.45
N PRO A 158 18.62 -32.97 6.54
CA PRO A 158 19.26 -33.04 5.23
C PRO A 158 18.87 -31.81 4.39
N VAL A 159 19.88 -31.11 3.90
CA VAL A 159 19.77 -29.93 3.03
C VAL A 159 20.39 -30.27 1.69
N PHE A 160 19.59 -30.19 0.62
CA PHE A 160 20.02 -30.44 -0.75
C PHE A 160 20.18 -29.10 -1.45
N VAL A 161 21.37 -28.82 -1.95
CA VAL A 161 21.67 -27.57 -2.67
C VAL A 161 22.09 -27.90 -4.10
N GLN A 162 21.30 -27.42 -5.05
CA GLN A 162 21.56 -27.50 -6.47
C GLN A 162 22.35 -26.27 -6.92
N VAL A 163 23.46 -26.53 -7.61
CA VAL A 163 24.31 -25.51 -8.24
C VAL A 163 24.28 -25.73 -9.74
N GLN A 164 23.84 -24.72 -10.48
CA GLN A 164 23.80 -24.76 -11.93
C GLN A 164 24.93 -23.88 -12.49
N GLU A 165 25.84 -24.46 -13.25
CA GLU A 165 26.90 -23.72 -13.94
C GLU A 165 26.37 -23.14 -15.26
N GLN A 166 26.86 -21.95 -15.65
CA GLN A 166 26.41 -21.22 -16.84
C GLN A 166 26.56 -22.00 -18.17
N HIS A 167 27.34 -23.07 -18.20
CA HIS A 167 27.65 -23.85 -19.42
C HIS A 167 27.32 -25.35 -19.31
N SER A 168 26.64 -25.79 -18.23
CA SER A 168 26.23 -27.18 -18.06
C SER A 168 24.72 -27.35 -18.26
N THR A 169 24.33 -28.33 -19.07
CA THR A 169 22.92 -28.75 -19.22
C THR A 169 22.40 -29.51 -18.00
N SER A 170 23.30 -30.04 -17.16
CA SER A 170 22.94 -30.81 -15.96
C SER A 170 23.44 -30.10 -14.70
N PRO A 171 22.58 -29.88 -13.70
CA PRO A 171 22.97 -29.25 -12.44
C PRO A 171 23.80 -30.19 -11.57
N ILE A 172 24.72 -29.63 -10.80
CA ILE A 172 25.49 -30.34 -9.77
C ILE A 172 24.74 -30.22 -8.45
N CYS A 173 24.49 -31.34 -7.77
CA CYS A 173 23.79 -31.37 -6.48
C CYS A 173 24.76 -31.67 -5.33
N PHE A 174 24.71 -30.84 -4.30
CA PHE A 174 25.42 -31.02 -3.04
C PHE A 174 24.45 -31.44 -1.94
N ASN A 175 24.80 -32.50 -1.21
CA ASN A 175 23.99 -33.00 -0.11
C ASN A 175 24.70 -32.67 1.20
N LEU A 176 24.02 -31.92 2.06
CA LEU A 176 24.54 -31.43 3.33
C LEU A 176 23.67 -31.96 4.47
N SER A 177 24.28 -32.23 5.62
CA SER A 177 23.55 -32.33 6.89
C SER A 177 23.86 -31.06 7.66
N SER A 178 22.84 -30.24 7.89
CA SER A 178 23.01 -28.95 8.56
C SER A 178 22.03 -28.83 9.73
N SER A 179 22.47 -28.14 10.78
CA SER A 179 21.56 -27.63 11.79
C SER A 179 20.57 -26.64 11.17
N LEU A 180 19.33 -26.68 11.65
CA LEU A 180 18.28 -25.71 11.34
C LEU A 180 18.57 -24.32 11.94
N TYR A 181 19.55 -24.22 12.84
CA TYR A 181 20.09 -22.96 13.34
C TYR A 181 21.14 -22.32 12.43
N SER A 182 21.70 -23.07 11.47
CA SER A 182 22.64 -22.53 10.48
C SER A 182 21.98 -21.41 9.66
N SER A 183 22.78 -20.45 9.23
CA SER A 183 22.33 -19.39 8.33
C SER A 183 22.50 -19.77 6.85
N PRO A 184 21.80 -19.08 5.92
CA PRO A 184 22.04 -19.22 4.49
C PRO A 184 23.51 -19.06 4.10
N ILE A 185 24.22 -18.11 4.73
CA ILE A 185 25.66 -17.89 4.48
C ILE A 185 26.49 -19.12 4.87
N ASP A 186 26.14 -19.81 5.95
CA ASP A 186 26.84 -21.03 6.37
C ASP A 186 26.63 -22.18 5.38
N ILE A 187 25.41 -22.30 4.85
CA ILE A 187 25.10 -23.28 3.80
C ILE A 187 25.91 -22.98 2.54
N VAL A 188 25.94 -21.71 2.09
CA VAL A 188 26.73 -21.27 0.94
C VAL A 188 28.22 -21.59 1.15
N ALA A 189 28.77 -21.28 2.32
CA ALA A 189 30.15 -21.58 2.67
C ALA A 189 30.46 -23.09 2.61
N ASN A 190 29.57 -23.94 3.12
CA ASN A 190 29.71 -25.38 3.08
C ASN A 190 29.69 -25.92 1.64
N VAL A 191 28.79 -25.42 0.80
CA VAL A 191 28.73 -25.80 -0.63
C VAL A 191 30.02 -25.42 -1.35
N ILE A 192 30.51 -24.18 -1.16
CA ILE A 192 31.76 -23.71 -1.76
C ILE A 192 32.94 -24.56 -1.27
N SER A 193 33.02 -24.85 0.03
CA SER A 193 34.07 -25.69 0.60
C SER A 193 34.11 -27.09 -0.03
N LEU A 194 32.94 -27.73 -0.21
CA LEU A 194 32.85 -29.04 -0.85
C LEU A 194 33.29 -28.98 -2.32
N ARG A 195 32.87 -27.94 -3.05
CA ARG A 195 33.27 -27.73 -4.45
C ARG A 195 34.79 -27.55 -4.56
N LEU A 196 35.37 -26.67 -3.77
CA LEU A 196 36.81 -26.41 -3.74
C LEU A 196 37.61 -27.67 -3.39
N SER A 197 37.08 -28.51 -2.50
CA SER A 197 37.73 -29.78 -2.12
C SER A 197 37.71 -30.81 -3.25
N ALA A 198 36.68 -30.79 -4.11
CA ALA A 198 36.60 -31.64 -5.29
C ALA A 198 37.50 -31.13 -6.42
N ASP A 199 37.54 -29.81 -6.65
CA ASP A 199 38.26 -29.20 -7.77
C ASP A 199 39.77 -29.07 -7.52
N ASN A 200 40.20 -28.82 -6.28
CA ASN A 200 41.61 -28.61 -5.94
C ASN A 200 42.01 -29.22 -4.58
N PRO A 201 42.27 -30.53 -4.52
CA PRO A 201 42.52 -31.24 -3.26
C PRO A 201 43.84 -30.85 -2.56
N THR A 202 44.76 -30.18 -3.24
CA THR A 202 46.05 -29.73 -2.67
C THR A 202 46.00 -28.33 -2.06
N MET A 203 44.87 -27.63 -2.16
CA MET A 203 44.71 -26.27 -1.66
C MET A 203 44.78 -26.22 -0.13
N THR A 204 45.49 -25.22 0.40
CA THR A 204 45.67 -25.04 1.85
C THR A 204 44.36 -24.59 2.50
N ASN A 205 44.25 -24.81 3.82
CA ASN A 205 43.07 -24.35 4.57
C ASN A 205 42.94 -22.82 4.62
N GLU A 206 44.05 -22.09 4.60
CA GLU A 206 44.05 -20.61 4.58
C GLU A 206 43.51 -20.08 3.25
N GLU A 207 44.04 -20.56 2.12
CA GLU A 207 43.53 -20.21 0.78
C GLU A 207 42.04 -20.54 0.63
N ARG A 208 41.60 -21.69 1.17
CA ARG A 208 40.19 -22.08 1.16
C ARG A 208 39.31 -21.11 1.94
N MET A 209 39.74 -20.72 3.14
CA MET A 209 38.96 -19.79 3.98
C MET A 209 38.88 -18.39 3.37
N GLU A 210 39.92 -17.94 2.67
CA GLU A 210 39.92 -16.66 1.99
C GLU A 210 38.94 -16.63 0.81
N ILE A 211 38.91 -17.69 -0.01
CA ILE A 211 37.92 -17.86 -1.10
C ILE A 211 36.50 -17.96 -0.53
N ILE A 212 36.28 -18.77 0.52
CA ILE A 212 34.95 -18.86 1.15
C ILE A 212 34.49 -17.49 1.64
N LYS A 213 35.38 -16.71 2.26
CA LYS A 213 35.06 -15.36 2.74
C LYS A 213 34.65 -14.41 1.62
N GLU A 214 35.30 -14.50 0.46
CA GLU A 214 34.96 -13.72 -0.73
C GLU A 214 33.61 -14.14 -1.35
N TYR A 215 33.34 -15.45 -1.43
CA TYR A 215 32.18 -15.96 -2.16
C TYR A 215 30.90 -16.04 -1.30
N ARG A 216 31.00 -16.14 0.03
CA ARG A 216 29.83 -16.32 0.91
C ARG A 216 28.80 -15.19 0.86
N SER A 217 29.20 -13.98 0.44
CA SER A 217 28.35 -12.80 0.29
C SER A 217 27.87 -12.56 -1.15
N ARG A 218 28.36 -13.35 -2.12
CA ARG A 218 28.02 -13.20 -3.55
C ARG A 218 26.82 -14.03 -4.00
N TYR A 219 26.27 -14.87 -3.13
CA TYR A 219 25.17 -15.77 -3.47
C TYR A 219 24.04 -15.69 -2.45
N TRP A 220 22.81 -15.89 -2.91
CA TRP A 220 21.68 -16.26 -2.06
C TRP A 220 21.23 -17.69 -2.37
N LEU A 221 20.44 -18.24 -1.44
CA LEU A 221 19.73 -19.50 -1.64
C LEU A 221 18.30 -19.18 -2.10
N GLN A 222 17.88 -19.74 -3.22
CA GLN A 222 16.48 -19.72 -3.63
C GLN A 222 15.85 -21.07 -3.30
N ALA A 223 14.75 -21.10 -2.54
CA ALA A 223 14.00 -22.31 -2.28
C ALA A 223 13.50 -22.93 -3.61
N LEU A 224 13.43 -24.25 -3.66
CA LEU A 224 12.89 -24.99 -4.79
C LEU A 224 11.51 -25.54 -4.42
N GLY A 225 10.53 -25.33 -5.31
CA GLY A 225 9.11 -25.57 -5.05
C GLY A 225 8.33 -24.29 -4.68
N CYS A 226 9.02 -23.28 -4.14
CA CYS A 226 8.54 -21.90 -4.01
C CYS A 226 9.72 -20.94 -4.20
N GLU A 227 9.49 -19.77 -4.79
CA GLU A 227 10.50 -18.78 -5.18
C GLU A 227 11.05 -17.93 -4.01
N GLU A 228 10.94 -18.41 -2.76
CA GLU A 228 11.46 -17.71 -1.57
C GLU A 228 12.99 -17.62 -1.63
N ARG A 229 13.53 -16.44 -1.32
CA ARG A 229 14.98 -16.18 -1.33
C ARG A 229 15.49 -15.97 0.08
N LEU A 230 16.55 -16.70 0.44
CA LEU A 230 17.19 -16.67 1.75
C LEU A 230 18.62 -16.16 1.62
N PHE A 231 18.96 -15.18 2.45
CA PHE A 231 20.27 -14.54 2.49
C PHE A 231 20.56 -14.06 3.92
N GLY A 232 21.82 -13.69 4.19
CA GLY A 232 22.23 -13.16 5.48
C GLY A 232 22.44 -14.22 6.56
N THR A 233 22.40 -13.79 7.82
CA THR A 233 22.77 -14.57 9.00
C THR A 233 21.58 -15.17 9.74
N LYS A 234 20.34 -14.92 9.26
CA LYS A 234 19.14 -15.45 9.92
C LYS A 234 19.10 -16.99 9.84
N PRO A 235 18.77 -17.69 10.94
CA PRO A 235 18.65 -19.15 10.95
C PRO A 235 17.64 -19.69 9.94
N LEU A 236 17.95 -20.81 9.29
CA LEU A 236 17.06 -21.46 8.31
C LEU A 236 15.67 -21.75 8.87
N ILE A 237 15.54 -22.13 10.15
CA ILE A 237 14.25 -22.44 10.78
C ILE A 237 13.25 -21.27 10.76
N GLN A 238 13.72 -20.04 10.54
CA GLN A 238 12.85 -18.86 10.48
C GLN A 238 12.18 -18.69 9.11
N SER A 239 12.70 -19.34 8.06
CA SER A 239 12.12 -19.32 6.72
C SER A 239 10.75 -19.99 6.69
N HIS A 240 9.82 -19.38 5.95
CA HIS A 240 8.49 -19.95 5.75
C HIS A 240 8.57 -21.29 4.99
N TYR A 241 9.37 -21.35 3.93
CA TYR A 241 9.65 -22.58 3.19
C TYR A 241 10.13 -23.71 4.10
N VAL A 242 11.14 -23.44 4.94
CA VAL A 242 11.72 -24.45 5.83
C VAL A 242 10.67 -24.96 6.81
N GLN A 243 9.93 -24.07 7.48
CA GLN A 243 8.86 -24.46 8.39
C GLN A 243 7.75 -25.26 7.69
N THR A 244 7.41 -24.90 6.45
CA THR A 244 6.42 -25.63 5.66
C THR A 244 6.93 -27.02 5.27
N CYS A 245 8.16 -27.16 4.80
CA CYS A 245 8.74 -28.47 4.52
C CYS A 245 8.83 -29.35 5.78
N LEU A 246 9.14 -28.77 6.95
CA LEU A 246 9.12 -29.50 8.21
C LEU A 246 7.73 -30.04 8.56
N ARG A 247 6.67 -29.25 8.34
CA ARG A 247 5.26 -29.69 8.53
C ARG A 247 4.86 -30.80 7.57
N LEU A 248 5.39 -30.77 6.36
CA LEU A 248 5.12 -31.78 5.33
C LEU A 248 6.05 -33.00 5.43
N ASP A 249 7.00 -33.00 6.37
CA ASP A 249 8.14 -33.93 6.48
C ASP A 249 8.87 -34.15 5.14
N LYS A 250 9.17 -33.03 4.46
CA LYS A 250 9.90 -33.01 3.19
C LYS A 250 11.32 -32.50 3.37
N PRO A 251 12.28 -32.99 2.57
CA PRO A 251 13.65 -32.46 2.55
C PRO A 251 13.70 -31.03 1.99
N LEU A 252 14.78 -30.33 2.32
CA LEU A 252 14.99 -28.93 1.91
C LEU A 252 15.79 -28.89 0.62
N TYR A 253 15.26 -28.24 -0.42
CA TYR A 253 15.92 -28.05 -1.70
C TYR A 253 16.14 -26.57 -1.98
N PHE A 254 17.38 -26.22 -2.31
CA PHE A 254 17.77 -24.85 -2.65
C PHE A 254 18.52 -24.80 -3.97
N LYS A 255 18.39 -23.70 -4.69
CA LYS A 255 19.23 -23.32 -5.82
C LYS A 255 20.16 -22.19 -5.39
N LEU A 256 21.45 -22.34 -5.68
CA LEU A 256 22.44 -21.29 -5.45
C LEU A 256 22.40 -20.28 -6.61
N ILE A 257 22.18 -18.99 -6.31
CA ILE A 257 22.08 -17.92 -7.31
C ILE A 257 23.15 -16.86 -7.04
N ASN A 258 23.92 -16.52 -8.08
CA ASN A 258 24.90 -15.43 -8.00
C ASN A 258 24.17 -14.08 -8.10
N ILE A 259 24.38 -13.22 -7.10
CA ILE A 259 23.75 -11.91 -6.98
C ILE A 259 24.15 -10.99 -8.13
N GLU A 260 25.42 -10.99 -8.53
CA GLU A 260 25.93 -10.10 -9.58
C GLU A 260 25.25 -10.35 -10.94
N ASN A 261 24.98 -11.62 -11.27
CA ASN A 261 24.28 -12.01 -12.49
C ASN A 261 22.81 -11.53 -12.53
N THR A 262 22.22 -11.21 -11.38
CA THR A 262 20.86 -10.67 -11.28
C THR A 262 20.81 -9.14 -11.25
N THR A 263 21.95 -8.47 -11.09
CA THR A 263 22.06 -7.00 -10.95
C THR A 263 22.34 -6.29 -12.29
N GLY A 264 21.53 -6.58 -13.31
CA GLY A 264 21.54 -5.84 -14.57
C GLY A 264 21.10 -4.38 -14.43
N ASN A 265 21.20 -3.59 -15.50
CA ASN A 265 20.59 -2.25 -15.54
C ASN A 265 19.08 -2.40 -15.33
N VAL A 266 18.56 -1.89 -14.21
CA VAL A 266 17.11 -1.90 -13.94
C VAL A 266 16.38 -1.16 -15.05
N LYS A 267 15.46 -1.84 -15.74
CA LYS A 267 14.63 -1.24 -16.79
C LYS A 267 13.81 -0.10 -16.18
N LYS A 268 14.01 1.11 -16.71
CA LYS A 268 13.29 2.33 -16.34
C LYS A 268 12.28 2.66 -17.42
N ARG A 269 11.03 2.97 -17.06
CA ARG A 269 9.94 3.14 -18.02
C ARG A 269 9.47 4.58 -18.17
N CYS A 270 9.18 4.98 -19.41
CA CYS A 270 8.59 6.26 -19.80
C CYS A 270 9.28 7.51 -19.22
N ILE A 271 10.60 7.48 -19.00
CA ILE A 271 11.33 8.55 -18.29
C ILE A 271 11.26 9.89 -19.02
N ALA A 272 11.19 9.89 -20.36
CA ALA A 272 11.05 11.10 -21.15
C ALA A 272 9.79 11.92 -20.78
N MET A 273 8.69 11.26 -20.38
CA MET A 273 7.46 11.96 -19.95
C MET A 273 7.66 12.81 -18.69
N ILE A 274 8.56 12.40 -17.78
CA ILE A 274 8.88 13.18 -16.58
C ILE A 274 9.73 14.39 -16.96
N GLN A 275 10.78 14.16 -17.75
CA GLN A 275 11.70 15.20 -18.22
C GLN A 275 10.99 16.27 -19.05
N GLU A 276 10.02 15.89 -19.90
CA GLU A 276 9.26 16.83 -20.71
C GLU A 276 8.37 17.75 -19.87
N VAL A 277 7.79 17.24 -18.78
CA VAL A 277 7.01 18.05 -17.84
C VAL A 277 7.92 19.01 -17.06
N GLU A 278 9.09 18.55 -16.60
CA GLU A 278 10.10 19.39 -15.95
C GLU A 278 10.63 20.49 -16.91
N ARG A 279 10.82 20.16 -18.19
CA ARG A 279 11.20 21.10 -19.25
C ARG A 279 10.10 22.12 -19.50
N LYS A 280 8.83 21.69 -19.60
CA LYS A 280 7.67 22.59 -19.76
C LYS A 280 7.49 23.51 -18.55
N LYS A 281 7.74 23.04 -17.32
CA LYS A 281 7.80 23.89 -16.12
C LYS A 281 8.92 24.93 -16.24
N SER A 282 10.13 24.49 -16.58
CA SER A 282 11.29 25.38 -16.75
C SER A 282 11.05 26.45 -17.83
N GLN A 283 10.29 26.12 -18.88
CA GLN A 283 9.92 27.06 -19.94
C GLN A 283 8.75 27.99 -19.57
N LYS A 284 7.69 27.49 -18.91
CA LYS A 284 6.58 28.34 -18.42
C LYS A 284 7.02 29.30 -17.30
N PHE A 285 8.01 28.91 -16.50
CA PHE A 285 8.56 29.70 -15.40
C PHE A 285 9.90 30.37 -15.70
N GLY A 286 10.39 30.29 -16.95
CA GLY A 286 11.67 30.85 -17.42
C GLY A 286 11.76 32.39 -17.46
N GLY A 287 10.95 33.10 -16.67
CA GLY A 287 10.93 34.56 -16.59
C GLY A 287 10.34 35.12 -15.28
N ARG A 288 9.87 34.27 -14.37
CA ARG A 288 9.63 34.62 -12.98
C ARG A 288 10.49 33.66 -12.17
N SER A 289 11.71 34.10 -11.86
CA SER A 289 12.37 33.65 -10.65
C SER A 289 11.31 33.53 -9.56
N ASN A 290 11.37 32.50 -8.73
CA ASN A 290 10.85 32.61 -7.38
C ASN A 290 11.48 33.89 -6.79
N GLU A 291 10.82 35.04 -6.95
CA GLU A 291 11.01 36.15 -6.04
C GLU A 291 10.68 35.50 -4.71
N ILE A 292 11.72 35.14 -3.97
CA ILE A 292 11.58 34.65 -2.61
C ILE A 292 10.93 35.82 -1.91
N ARG A 293 9.59 35.82 -1.88
CA ARG A 293 8.83 36.75 -1.08
C ARG A 293 9.43 36.61 0.31
N GLN A 294 9.85 37.75 0.85
CA GLN A 294 10.46 37.80 2.16
C GLN A 294 9.57 37.03 3.13
N VAL A 295 10.15 36.15 3.95
CA VAL A 295 9.40 35.45 4.98
C VAL A 295 9.16 36.42 6.13
N ALA A 296 7.94 36.44 6.66
CA ALA A 296 7.53 37.32 7.75
C ALA A 296 8.43 37.13 8.98
N ASN A 297 8.79 38.21 9.66
CA ASN A 297 9.35 38.07 11.00
C ASN A 297 8.22 37.75 11.98
N GLU A 298 8.54 36.98 13.01
CA GLU A 298 7.60 36.61 14.06
C GLU A 298 6.89 37.82 14.70
N LYS A 299 7.62 38.92 14.93
CA LYS A 299 7.06 40.17 15.46
C LYS A 299 5.98 40.77 14.56
N ASP A 300 6.09 40.58 13.24
CA ASP A 300 5.17 41.15 12.24
C ASP A 300 3.83 40.40 12.20
N ILE A 301 3.81 39.15 12.68
CA ILE A 301 2.64 38.27 12.66
C ILE A 301 2.10 37.91 14.05
N ALA A 302 2.84 38.21 15.13
CA ALA A 302 2.48 37.85 16.50
C ALA A 302 1.11 38.38 16.95
N CYS A 303 0.75 39.60 16.56
CA CYS A 303 -0.52 40.23 16.94
C CYS A 303 -1.61 40.11 15.85
N LYS A 304 -1.34 39.40 14.75
CA LYS A 304 -2.30 39.24 13.66
C LYS A 304 -3.15 38.00 13.90
N TYR A 305 -4.46 38.15 13.89
CA TYR A 305 -5.40 37.05 14.00
C TYR A 305 -5.62 36.39 12.65
N PHE A 306 -5.87 35.07 12.66
CA PHE A 306 -6.29 34.36 11.47
C PHE A 306 -7.75 34.69 11.16
N SER A 307 -7.99 35.29 10.00
CA SER A 307 -9.33 35.50 9.45
C SER A 307 -9.35 35.13 7.98
N LEU A 308 -10.53 34.77 7.47
CA LEU A 308 -10.80 34.51 6.06
C LEU A 308 -12.14 35.11 5.68
N ARG A 309 -12.40 35.32 4.40
CA ARG A 309 -13.70 35.78 3.91
C ARG A 309 -14.41 34.69 3.12
N ILE A 310 -15.69 34.48 3.41
CA ILE A 310 -16.60 33.70 2.55
C ILE A 310 -17.17 34.69 1.54
N LEU A 311 -16.89 34.47 0.26
CA LEU A 311 -17.32 35.35 -0.82
C LEU A 311 -18.70 34.90 -1.33
N SER A 312 -18.75 34.09 -2.38
CA SER A 312 -19.98 33.64 -3.03
C SER A 312 -19.97 32.14 -3.31
N GLY A 313 -21.14 31.60 -3.67
CA GLY A 313 -21.36 30.20 -4.04
C GLY A 313 -21.62 30.00 -5.52
N GLN A 314 -21.26 28.82 -6.04
CA GLN A 314 -21.56 28.33 -7.39
C GLN A 314 -22.20 26.95 -7.31
N TRP A 315 -23.06 26.63 -8.28
CA TRP A 315 -23.77 25.33 -8.34
C TRP A 315 -24.55 25.00 -7.06
N ILE A 316 -25.11 26.04 -6.44
CA ILE A 316 -25.93 25.93 -5.23
C ILE A 316 -27.33 25.44 -5.63
N PRO A 317 -27.82 24.30 -5.08
CA PRO A 317 -29.16 23.81 -5.36
C PRO A 317 -30.23 24.82 -4.94
N ALA A 318 -31.14 25.12 -5.86
CA ALA A 318 -32.29 26.00 -5.65
C ALA A 318 -33.61 25.24 -5.91
N GLY A 319 -34.71 25.70 -5.31
CA GLY A 319 -36.06 25.19 -5.55
C GLY A 319 -36.69 24.51 -4.32
N GLU A 320 -36.15 23.36 -3.90
CA GLU A 320 -36.55 22.70 -2.64
C GLU A 320 -35.97 23.37 -1.39
N PHE A 321 -34.95 24.21 -1.58
CA PHE A 321 -34.24 24.93 -0.53
C PHE A 321 -34.39 26.42 -0.77
N ASP A 322 -34.71 27.17 0.29
CA ASP A 322 -34.85 28.63 0.22
C ASP A 322 -33.57 29.32 0.70
N GLU A 323 -32.96 28.81 1.76
CA GLU A 323 -31.78 29.39 2.40
C GLU A 323 -30.59 28.43 2.49
N VAL A 324 -29.38 28.99 2.53
CA VAL A 324 -28.13 28.26 2.68
C VAL A 324 -27.20 28.97 3.66
N LYS A 325 -26.46 28.19 4.44
CA LYS A 325 -25.38 28.65 5.33
C LYS A 325 -24.17 27.74 5.24
N ILE A 326 -23.01 28.29 5.58
CA ILE A 326 -21.74 27.57 5.67
C ILE A 326 -21.34 27.49 7.14
N ILE A 327 -20.91 26.32 7.59
CA ILE A 327 -20.22 26.18 8.88
C ILE A 327 -18.75 25.93 8.57
N ILE A 328 -17.85 26.64 9.27
CA ILE A 328 -16.40 26.47 9.14
C ILE A 328 -15.82 26.25 10.52
N GLY A 329 -15.03 25.20 10.68
CA GLY A 329 -14.28 24.91 11.89
C GLY A 329 -12.78 24.82 11.63
N LEU A 330 -11.97 25.28 12.58
CA LEU A 330 -10.53 25.11 12.58
C LEU A 330 -10.13 23.94 13.49
N TYR A 331 -9.47 22.95 12.89
CA TYR A 331 -9.17 21.64 13.48
C TYR A 331 -7.67 21.33 13.47
N HIS A 332 -7.26 20.49 14.41
CA HIS A 332 -6.00 19.75 14.40
C HIS A 332 -6.32 18.25 14.52
N GLY A 333 -6.20 17.54 13.41
CA GLY A 333 -6.56 16.12 13.33
C GLY A 333 -8.07 15.97 13.32
N THR A 334 -8.63 15.34 14.35
CA THR A 334 -10.07 15.14 14.54
C THR A 334 -10.67 16.08 15.58
N GLN A 335 -9.85 16.88 16.27
CA GLN A 335 -10.28 17.75 17.36
C GLN A 335 -10.34 19.22 16.90
N PRO A 336 -11.35 20.00 17.35
CA PRO A 336 -11.33 21.44 17.17
C PRO A 336 -10.12 22.02 17.90
N LEU A 337 -9.46 23.00 17.27
CA LEU A 337 -8.21 23.55 17.80
C LEU A 337 -8.40 24.26 19.15
N PHE A 338 -9.59 24.80 19.40
CA PHE A 338 -10.03 25.41 20.66
C PHE A 338 -11.58 25.46 20.68
N PRO A 339 -12.24 25.66 21.84
CA PRO A 339 -13.71 25.53 21.96
C PRO A 339 -14.52 26.37 20.98
N ASP A 340 -14.10 27.61 20.71
CA ASP A 340 -14.78 28.55 19.81
C ASP A 340 -14.20 28.55 18.39
N SER A 341 -13.56 27.45 17.97
CA SER A 341 -12.94 27.36 16.63
C SER A 341 -13.94 27.03 15.52
N ILE A 342 -15.23 26.89 15.84
CA ILE A 342 -16.32 26.58 14.90
C ILE A 342 -17.24 27.79 14.79
N ILE A 343 -17.44 28.28 13.56
CA ILE A 343 -18.17 29.50 13.27
C ILE A 343 -19.22 29.22 12.18
N GLU A 344 -20.47 29.61 12.43
CA GLU A 344 -21.54 29.60 11.44
C GLU A 344 -21.55 30.93 10.66
N SER A 345 -21.69 30.85 9.34
CA SER A 345 -21.90 32.02 8.51
C SER A 345 -23.30 32.60 8.73
N ARG A 346 -23.51 33.83 8.24
CA ARG A 346 -24.85 34.35 8.00
C ARG A 346 -25.60 33.44 7.01
N THR A 347 -26.90 33.42 7.12
CA THR A 347 -27.79 32.76 6.16
C THR A 347 -27.98 33.65 4.93
N VAL A 348 -27.99 33.04 3.74
CA VAL A 348 -28.23 33.73 2.46
C VAL A 348 -29.26 32.95 1.62
N ASP A 349 -29.87 33.63 0.65
CA ASP A 349 -30.84 33.04 -0.29
C ASP A 349 -30.11 32.14 -1.31
N THR A 350 -30.67 30.96 -1.61
CA THR A 350 -30.07 30.01 -2.56
C THR A 350 -30.02 30.52 -4.01
N LEU A 351 -30.90 31.46 -4.39
CA LEU A 351 -30.91 32.09 -5.71
C LEU A 351 -29.81 33.15 -5.86
N ASN A 352 -29.31 33.69 -4.75
CA ASN A 352 -28.19 34.64 -4.72
C ASN A 352 -27.23 34.33 -3.55
N PRO A 353 -26.42 33.27 -3.67
CA PRO A 353 -25.54 32.80 -2.60
C PRO A 353 -24.31 33.71 -2.45
N ASP A 354 -24.49 34.88 -1.84
CA ASP A 354 -23.44 35.88 -1.62
C ASP A 354 -23.30 36.27 -0.14
N TRP A 355 -22.17 35.87 0.47
CA TRP A 355 -21.90 36.06 1.89
C TRP A 355 -21.06 37.31 2.19
N GLN A 356 -20.03 37.63 1.38
CA GLN A 356 -19.07 38.72 1.66
C GLN A 356 -18.70 38.89 3.14
N GLN A 357 -18.57 37.78 3.86
CA GLN A 357 -18.50 37.76 5.32
C GLN A 357 -17.09 37.41 5.76
N GLU A 358 -16.50 38.23 6.63
CA GLU A 358 -15.28 37.88 7.33
C GLU A 358 -15.57 36.93 8.50
N ILE A 359 -14.84 35.83 8.54
CA ILE A 359 -14.80 34.85 9.62
C ILE A 359 -13.46 35.03 10.33
N LYS A 360 -13.51 35.48 11.59
CA LYS A 360 -12.32 35.73 12.40
C LYS A 360 -12.21 34.68 13.50
N PHE A 361 -11.11 33.93 13.48
CA PHE A 361 -10.81 32.94 14.52
C PHE A 361 -10.03 33.60 15.66
N ASN A 362 -10.28 33.18 16.91
CA ASN A 362 -9.58 33.69 18.09
C ASN A 362 -8.20 33.03 18.26
N ILE A 363 -7.40 33.02 17.19
CA ILE A 363 -6.03 32.53 17.19
C ILE A 363 -5.14 33.45 16.36
N THR A 364 -3.94 33.72 16.86
CA THR A 364 -2.94 34.51 16.14
C THR A 364 -2.20 33.65 15.12
N LEU A 365 -1.71 34.26 14.04
CA LEU A 365 -1.01 33.55 12.96
C LEU A 365 0.22 32.77 13.47
N VAL A 366 0.91 33.27 14.50
CA VAL A 366 2.07 32.60 15.11
C VAL A 366 1.72 31.30 15.83
N ASN A 367 0.47 31.17 16.28
CA ASN A 367 -0.03 30.07 17.09
C ASN A 367 -0.73 28.99 16.26
N LEU A 368 -0.90 29.19 14.95
CA LEU A 368 -1.44 28.18 14.06
C LEU A 368 -0.46 27.00 13.93
N PRO A 369 -0.83 25.78 14.36
CA PRO A 369 0.04 24.61 14.21
C PRO A 369 0.17 24.20 12.73
N PRO A 370 1.27 23.53 12.33
CA PRO A 370 1.50 23.11 10.93
C PRO A 370 0.37 22.31 10.30
N ALA A 371 -0.28 21.43 11.08
CA ALA A 371 -1.37 20.58 10.61
C ALA A 371 -2.77 21.21 10.78
N SER A 372 -2.85 22.53 10.87
CA SER A 372 -4.13 23.25 10.91
C SER A 372 -4.98 22.95 9.67
N LYS A 373 -6.21 22.52 9.89
CA LYS A 373 -7.17 22.14 8.85
C LYS A 373 -8.47 22.91 9.03
N LEU A 374 -8.98 23.48 7.94
CA LEU A 374 -10.33 24.02 7.87
C LEU A 374 -11.29 22.91 7.47
N CYS A 375 -12.29 22.66 8.30
CA CYS A 375 -13.41 21.77 8.00
C CYS A 375 -14.62 22.63 7.68
N CYS A 376 -15.17 22.45 6.49
CA CYS A 376 -16.32 23.21 5.99
C CYS A 376 -17.50 22.27 5.78
N SER A 377 -18.71 22.74 6.08
CA SER A 377 -19.96 22.08 5.68
C SER A 377 -20.92 23.10 5.09
N ILE A 378 -21.72 22.64 4.13
CA ILE A 378 -22.78 23.42 3.50
C ILE A 378 -24.14 22.86 3.93
N GLN A 379 -24.94 23.73 4.55
CA GLN A 379 -26.24 23.37 5.08
C GLN A 379 -27.34 24.17 4.41
N PHE A 380 -28.44 23.49 4.10
CA PHE A 380 -29.59 24.07 3.43
C PHE A 380 -30.83 24.00 4.30
N HIS A 381 -31.63 25.05 4.21
CA HIS A 381 -32.95 25.11 4.81
C HIS A 381 -33.99 24.66 3.80
N ARG A 382 -34.76 23.62 4.14
CA ARG A 382 -35.77 23.07 3.24
C ARG A 382 -37.06 23.88 3.30
N ARG A 383 -37.56 24.26 2.11
CA ARG A 383 -38.84 24.96 1.96
C ARG A 383 -39.99 24.13 2.53
N ARG A 384 -40.81 24.76 3.38
CA ARG A 384 -41.93 24.08 4.04
C ARG A 384 -43.08 23.88 3.05
N THR A 385 -43.19 22.68 2.48
CA THR A 385 -44.28 22.32 1.54
C THR A 385 -45.50 21.68 2.22
N SER A 386 -45.42 21.36 3.53
CA SER A 386 -46.52 20.78 4.34
C SER A 386 -46.31 21.04 5.84
N LEU A 387 -47.41 21.06 6.62
CA LEU A 387 -47.39 21.15 8.10
C LEU A 387 -46.69 19.96 8.78
N LEU A 388 -46.51 18.83 8.08
CA LEU A 388 -45.90 17.60 8.58
C LEU A 388 -44.37 17.51 8.37
N ILE A 389 -43.77 18.41 7.60
CA ILE A 389 -42.33 18.41 7.33
C ILE A 389 -41.64 19.26 8.41
N SER A 390 -40.69 18.67 9.13
CA SER A 390 -39.92 19.35 10.17
C SER A 390 -39.07 20.47 9.57
N ASP A 391 -39.12 21.64 10.19
CA ASP A 391 -38.22 22.77 9.95
C ASP A 391 -36.79 22.37 10.36
N LYS A 392 -35.96 21.96 9.40
CA LYS A 392 -34.66 21.35 9.68
C LYS A 392 -33.61 21.74 8.64
N TRP A 393 -32.45 22.15 9.13
CA TRP A 393 -31.22 22.30 8.35
C TRP A 393 -30.66 20.94 7.95
N ILE A 394 -30.34 20.78 6.68
CA ILE A 394 -29.79 19.55 6.12
C ILE A 394 -28.38 19.84 5.61
N CYS A 395 -27.38 19.11 6.12
CA CYS A 395 -26.06 19.11 5.54
C CYS A 395 -26.09 18.32 4.22
N ILE A 396 -25.66 18.94 3.12
CA ILE A 396 -25.63 18.32 1.79
C ILE A 396 -24.20 17.98 1.37
N GLY A 397 -23.20 18.66 1.96
CA GLY A 397 -21.81 18.38 1.65
C GLY A 397 -20.81 18.92 2.64
N TRP A 398 -19.59 18.41 2.54
CA TRP A 398 -18.46 18.77 3.38
C TRP A 398 -17.19 18.96 2.51
N ALA A 399 -16.24 19.75 2.99
CA ALA A 399 -14.93 19.93 2.36
C ALA A 399 -13.88 20.26 3.41
N ASN A 400 -12.67 19.76 3.24
CA ASN A 400 -11.55 20.04 4.14
C ASN A 400 -10.41 20.71 3.38
N LEU A 401 -9.76 21.70 3.97
CA LEU A 401 -8.58 22.37 3.40
C LEU A 401 -7.46 22.46 4.43
N ASN A 402 -6.23 22.21 4.01
CA ASN A 402 -5.07 22.55 4.83
C ASN A 402 -4.93 24.08 4.87
N VAL A 403 -4.60 24.64 6.03
CA VAL A 403 -4.33 26.09 6.18
C VAL A 403 -2.95 26.45 5.62
N PHE A 404 -2.01 25.52 5.67
CA PHE A 404 -0.68 25.63 5.09
C PHE A 404 -0.58 24.78 3.82
N ASN A 405 0.19 25.26 2.84
CA ASN A 405 0.52 24.49 1.64
C ASN A 405 1.65 23.48 1.90
N HIS A 406 1.93 22.63 0.92
CA HIS A 406 2.96 21.58 0.98
C HIS A 406 4.39 22.12 1.16
N ASN A 407 4.62 23.39 0.82
CA ASN A 407 5.87 24.10 1.08
C ASN A 407 5.94 24.72 2.48
N SER A 408 4.99 24.39 3.36
CA SER A 408 4.92 24.87 4.75
C SER A 408 4.69 26.39 4.88
N TYR A 409 4.01 27.00 3.91
CA TYR A 409 3.58 28.40 3.96
C TYR A 409 2.06 28.53 4.08
N LEU A 410 1.58 29.56 4.78
CA LEU A 410 0.16 29.88 4.87
C LEU A 410 -0.42 30.08 3.47
N ILE A 411 -1.57 29.45 3.19
CA ILE A 411 -2.31 29.71 1.96
C ILE A 411 -2.85 31.14 1.99
N GLN A 412 -2.69 31.87 0.88
CA GLN A 412 -3.11 33.26 0.75
C GLN A 412 -3.94 33.45 -0.52
N GLY A 413 -4.87 34.40 -0.50
CA GLY A 413 -5.72 34.73 -1.64
C GLY A 413 -6.91 33.80 -1.82
N ARG A 414 -7.52 33.85 -3.00
CA ARG A 414 -8.78 33.16 -3.31
C ARG A 414 -8.59 31.67 -3.55
N GLN A 415 -9.46 30.86 -2.94
CA GLN A 415 -9.51 29.42 -3.04
C GLN A 415 -10.95 28.99 -3.37
N GLU A 416 -11.11 28.18 -4.41
CA GLU A 416 -12.39 27.53 -4.69
C GLU A 416 -12.50 26.26 -3.84
N VAL A 417 -13.60 26.13 -3.11
CA VAL A 417 -13.90 24.98 -2.26
C VAL A 417 -15.12 24.27 -2.80
N ARG A 418 -14.91 23.10 -3.42
CA ARG A 418 -16.00 22.26 -3.92
C ARG A 418 -16.31 21.12 -2.97
N PHE A 419 -17.59 20.98 -2.61
CA PHE A 419 -18.03 20.07 -1.56
C PHE A 419 -18.18 18.62 -2.06
N TRP A 420 -17.76 17.69 -1.22
CA TRP A 420 -18.09 16.27 -1.34
C TRP A 420 -19.52 16.04 -0.84
N PRO A 421 -20.30 15.13 -1.45
CA PRO A 421 -21.61 14.79 -0.93
C PRO A 421 -21.52 14.16 0.46
N THR A 422 -22.52 14.42 1.30
CA THR A 422 -22.78 13.61 2.48
C THR A 422 -23.46 12.31 2.06
N GLU A 423 -22.95 11.15 2.51
CA GLU A 423 -23.59 9.86 2.26
C GLU A 423 -24.96 9.80 2.96
N THR A 424 -26.04 9.92 2.19
CA THR A 424 -27.41 9.99 2.73
C THR A 424 -28.07 8.62 2.95
N ASN A 425 -27.46 7.52 2.50
CA ASN A 425 -28.08 6.20 2.53
C ASN A 425 -27.12 5.11 3.06
N ASN A 426 -27.48 4.58 4.23
CA ASN A 426 -26.94 3.42 4.94
C ASN A 426 -25.64 3.58 5.75
N SER A 427 -25.85 3.52 7.08
CA SER A 427 -24.90 3.18 8.16
C SER A 427 -23.93 4.27 8.63
N LYS A 428 -24.23 4.83 9.81
CA LYS A 428 -23.29 5.20 10.88
C LYS A 428 -21.95 5.88 10.48
N ILE A 429 -21.90 6.70 9.44
CA ILE A 429 -20.96 7.82 9.48
C ILE A 429 -21.66 8.87 10.32
N THR A 430 -21.19 9.03 11.55
CA THR A 430 -21.48 10.18 12.41
C THR A 430 -21.03 11.42 11.65
N ALA A 431 -21.87 11.95 10.75
CA ALA A 431 -21.77 13.37 10.42
C ALA A 431 -21.79 14.07 11.78
N SER A 432 -20.71 14.79 12.10
CA SER A 432 -20.61 15.52 13.36
C SER A 432 -21.84 16.45 13.50
N MET A 433 -22.12 16.95 14.71
CA MET A 433 -23.25 17.86 14.91
C MET A 433 -23.30 19.02 13.88
N TYR A 434 -22.14 19.41 13.37
CA TYR A 434 -21.96 20.48 12.39
C TYR A 434 -21.91 20.01 10.92
N GLY A 435 -22.04 18.70 10.67
CA GLY A 435 -22.03 18.11 9.34
C GLY A 435 -20.64 18.03 8.69
N PHE A 436 -19.57 18.15 9.48
CA PHE A 436 -18.20 17.95 8.99
C PHE A 436 -17.89 16.47 8.76
N ASN A 437 -16.86 16.24 7.95
CA ASN A 437 -16.13 14.98 7.91
C ASN A 437 -14.69 15.24 8.32
N GLU A 438 -14.47 15.51 9.61
CA GLU A 438 -13.15 15.81 10.18
C GLU A 438 -12.14 14.66 10.01
N ARG A 439 -12.61 13.44 9.72
CA ARG A 439 -11.76 12.29 9.46
C ARG A 439 -11.32 12.15 8.00
N ALA A 440 -11.84 12.97 7.09
CA ALA A 440 -11.44 12.93 5.70
C ALA A 440 -10.20 13.81 5.41
N LEU A 441 -9.50 13.45 4.34
CA LEU A 441 -8.37 14.20 3.81
C LEU A 441 -8.79 15.64 3.44
N ALA A 442 -7.86 16.58 3.57
CA ALA A 442 -7.98 17.85 2.88
C ALA A 442 -8.00 17.65 1.35
N GLY A 443 -8.97 18.23 0.68
CA GLY A 443 -9.17 18.08 -0.75
C GLY A 443 -10.57 18.52 -1.19
N ILE A 444 -10.66 19.02 -2.41
CA ILE A 444 -11.91 19.43 -3.04
C ILE A 444 -12.44 18.33 -3.95
N ASN A 445 -13.76 18.27 -4.11
CA ASN A 445 -14.38 17.37 -5.05
C ASN A 445 -13.99 17.76 -6.50
N PRO A 446 -13.41 16.84 -7.31
CA PRO A 446 -13.02 17.14 -8.69
C PRO A 446 -14.22 17.30 -9.63
N ASP A 447 -15.39 16.77 -9.27
CA ASP A 447 -16.60 16.86 -10.11
C ASP A 447 -17.22 18.26 -10.03
N ARG A 448 -17.13 19.00 -11.14
CA ARG A 448 -17.61 20.40 -11.26
C ARG A 448 -19.13 20.56 -11.16
N SER A 449 -19.89 19.47 -11.16
CA SER A 449 -21.35 19.52 -10.96
C SER A 449 -21.77 19.73 -9.50
N TYR A 450 -20.84 19.62 -8.55
CA TYR A 450 -21.12 19.77 -7.12
C TYR A 450 -21.04 21.23 -6.65
N PRO A 451 -21.77 21.58 -5.56
CA PRO A 451 -21.74 22.92 -4.99
C PRO A 451 -20.32 23.35 -4.62
N ALA A 452 -20.01 24.62 -4.88
CA ALA A 452 -18.72 25.22 -4.54
C ALA A 452 -18.91 26.60 -3.90
N ILE A 453 -17.94 27.01 -3.08
CA ILE A 453 -17.83 28.38 -2.55
C ILE A 453 -16.44 28.95 -2.83
N GLU A 454 -16.34 30.26 -2.90
CA GLU A 454 -15.05 30.97 -2.96
C GLU A 454 -14.70 31.48 -1.55
N LEU A 455 -13.55 31.02 -1.03
CA LEU A 455 -12.95 31.52 0.20
C LEU A 455 -11.77 32.42 -0.14
N GLU A 456 -11.60 33.51 0.59
CA GLU A 456 -10.44 34.39 0.45
C GLU A 456 -9.62 34.39 1.73
N PHE A 457 -8.46 33.75 1.65
CA PHE A 457 -7.44 33.74 2.70
C PHE A 457 -6.72 35.08 2.79
N PRO A 458 -6.19 35.44 3.96
CA PRO A 458 -5.56 36.73 4.17
C PRO A 458 -4.31 36.84 3.30
N SER A 459 -4.15 37.99 2.64
CA SER A 459 -3.05 38.25 1.72
C SER A 459 -2.09 39.28 2.30
N TYR A 460 -0.80 38.95 2.24
CA TYR A 460 0.32 39.72 2.74
C TYR A 460 1.39 39.87 1.65
N GLU A 461 2.21 40.91 1.77
CA GLU A 461 3.36 41.13 0.88
C GLU A 461 4.49 40.11 1.11
N TYR A 462 4.41 39.34 2.19
CA TYR A 462 5.37 38.34 2.64
C TYR A 462 4.76 36.95 2.77
N GLN A 463 5.61 35.93 2.85
CA GLN A 463 5.19 34.56 3.15
C GLN A 463 5.18 34.30 4.66
N ILE A 464 4.22 33.53 5.14
CA ILE A 464 4.13 33.14 6.55
C ILE A 464 4.47 31.65 6.62
N ALA A 465 5.64 31.33 7.16
CA ALA A 465 6.11 29.95 7.31
C ALA A 465 5.59 29.34 8.62
N THR A 466 5.26 28.05 8.58
CA THR A 466 4.91 27.29 9.79
C THR A 466 6.14 26.88 10.62
N LEU A 467 5.91 26.31 11.79
CA LEU A 467 6.90 25.88 12.80
C LEU A 467 7.62 24.55 12.48
N SER A 468 7.37 23.94 11.32
CA SER A 468 7.81 22.57 11.03
C SER A 468 9.35 22.42 10.93
N PRO A 469 10.01 21.61 11.80
CA PRO A 469 11.46 21.43 11.81
C PRO A 469 12.03 20.60 10.65
N HIS A 470 11.19 19.83 9.95
CA HIS A 470 11.63 18.85 8.96
C HIS A 470 11.39 19.25 7.51
N ASN A 471 10.76 20.38 7.23
CA ASN A 471 10.62 20.88 5.86
C ASN A 471 11.78 21.84 5.53
N GLY A 472 12.67 21.44 4.61
CA GLY A 472 13.94 22.11 4.35
C GLY A 472 13.83 23.60 3.99
N LEU A 473 12.76 24.01 3.30
CA LEU A 473 12.52 25.40 2.93
C LEU A 473 12.08 26.27 4.14
N ALA A 474 11.19 25.75 4.99
CA ALA A 474 10.75 26.45 6.19
C ALA A 474 11.83 26.45 7.29
N MET A 475 12.61 25.37 7.42
CA MET A 475 13.72 25.28 8.38
C MET A 475 14.85 26.27 8.05
N GLN A 476 15.15 26.50 6.76
CA GLN A 476 16.11 27.52 6.33
C GLN A 476 15.65 28.94 6.74
N ALA A 477 14.34 29.18 6.79
CA ALA A 477 13.76 30.47 7.18
C ALA A 477 13.73 30.68 8.71
N GLN A 478 13.94 29.63 9.54
CA GLN A 478 13.81 29.71 11.00
C GLN A 478 15.01 29.08 11.75
N PRO A 479 16.23 29.67 11.67
CA PRO A 479 17.45 29.12 12.26
C PRO A 479 17.39 28.99 13.80
N LYS A 480 16.57 29.80 14.48
CA LYS A 480 16.37 29.74 15.93
C LYS A 480 15.76 28.41 16.38
N ILE A 481 14.83 27.83 15.63
CA ILE A 481 14.21 26.54 15.97
C ILE A 481 15.25 25.42 15.92
N LYS A 482 16.08 25.43 14.88
CA LYS A 482 17.18 24.47 14.73
C LYS A 482 18.21 24.58 15.88
N GLN A 483 18.47 25.79 16.37
CA GLN A 483 19.34 26.00 17.53
C GLN A 483 18.68 25.51 18.82
N LEU A 484 17.39 25.80 19.04
CA LEU A 484 16.62 25.36 20.20
C LEU A 484 16.54 23.83 20.32
N LEU A 485 16.34 23.11 19.20
CA LEU A 485 16.33 21.65 19.19
C LEU A 485 17.71 21.04 19.49
N ARG A 486 18.80 21.75 19.16
CA ARG A 486 20.19 21.26 19.35
C ARG A 486 20.78 21.56 20.73
N SER A 487 20.27 22.57 21.44
CA SER A 487 20.86 23.03 22.71
C SER A 487 20.50 22.17 23.92
N CYS A 488 19.58 21.22 23.79
CA CYS A 488 19.06 20.46 24.92
C CYS A 488 19.50 19.00 24.81
N ALA A 489 20.58 18.63 25.49
CA ALA A 489 20.85 17.24 25.83
C ALA A 489 20.11 16.93 27.13
N PHE A 490 19.21 15.95 27.10
CA PHE A 490 18.62 15.42 28.33
C PHE A 490 19.75 14.78 29.17
N GLN A 491 19.95 15.27 30.39
CA GLN A 491 20.86 14.67 31.36
C GLN A 491 20.06 13.73 32.26
N ASP A 492 20.42 12.45 32.18
CA ASP A 492 19.77 11.29 32.81
C ASP A 492 20.07 11.19 34.33
N ASP A 493 20.01 12.33 35.05
CA ASP A 493 20.54 12.47 36.42
C ASP A 493 19.46 12.54 37.52
N LEU A 494 18.20 12.16 37.23
CA LEU A 494 17.15 12.10 38.25
C LEU A 494 17.16 10.72 38.95
N LYS A 495 17.34 10.70 40.27
CA LYS A 495 17.19 9.49 41.09
C LYS A 495 15.71 9.20 41.28
N GLU A 496 15.25 8.03 40.83
CA GLU A 496 13.87 7.55 41.01
C GLU A 496 13.47 7.53 42.51
N THR A 497 12.30 8.10 42.82
CA THR A 497 11.66 8.08 44.14
C THR A 497 10.47 7.09 44.17
N GLU A 498 9.93 6.78 45.36
CA GLU A 498 8.72 5.94 45.48
C GLU A 498 7.49 6.59 44.80
N GLU A 499 7.35 7.92 44.89
CA GLU A 499 6.28 8.67 44.21
C GLU A 499 6.40 8.63 42.67
N ASP A 500 7.61 8.47 42.14
CA ASP A 500 7.84 8.29 40.69
C ASP A 500 7.37 6.90 40.23
N THR A 501 7.50 5.88 41.08
CA THR A 501 7.08 4.51 40.77
C THR A 501 5.57 4.42 40.61
N ASP A 502 4.80 4.98 41.55
CA ASP A 502 3.33 5.04 41.49
C ASP A 502 2.84 5.81 40.25
N PHE A 503 3.53 6.90 39.89
CA PHE A 503 3.22 7.67 38.70
C PHE A 503 3.48 6.89 37.40
N TYR A 504 4.60 6.19 37.30
CA TYR A 504 4.91 5.38 36.11
C TYR A 504 3.94 4.21 35.95
N ASP A 505 3.53 3.58 37.05
CA ASP A 505 2.53 2.51 37.02
C ASP A 505 1.15 3.04 36.65
N TRP A 506 0.76 4.21 37.19
CA TRP A 506 -0.43 4.91 36.75
C TRP A 506 -0.37 5.22 35.24
N LEU A 507 0.74 5.79 34.75
CA LEU A 507 0.93 6.14 33.35
C LEU A 507 0.82 4.92 32.41
N ARG A 508 1.36 3.77 32.82
CA ARG A 508 1.22 2.49 32.10
C ARG A 508 -0.22 1.97 32.10
N SER A 509 -1.00 2.28 33.13
CA SER A 509 -2.40 1.82 33.27
C SER A 509 -3.41 2.66 32.48
N ILE A 510 -3.00 3.77 31.85
CA ILE A 510 -3.91 4.65 31.10
C ILE A 510 -4.33 3.98 29.79
N GLU A 511 -5.50 3.33 29.84
CA GLU A 511 -6.14 2.70 28.66
C GLU A 511 -7.21 3.58 27.99
N PHE A 512 -7.70 4.65 28.66
CA PHE A 512 -8.89 5.42 28.27
C PHE A 512 -8.66 6.94 28.10
N GLU A 513 -9.74 7.67 27.79
CA GLU A 513 -9.74 9.14 27.65
C GLU A 513 -9.15 9.84 28.89
N LEU A 514 -8.15 10.67 28.65
CA LEU A 514 -7.52 11.50 29.67
C LEU A 514 -8.47 12.62 30.11
N THR A 515 -8.70 12.74 31.41
CA THR A 515 -9.37 13.93 31.99
C THR A 515 -8.51 15.18 31.81
N GLU A 516 -9.10 16.37 31.86
CA GLU A 516 -8.33 17.63 31.77
C GLU A 516 -7.27 17.75 32.89
N GLN A 517 -7.58 17.27 34.09
CA GLN A 517 -6.63 17.24 35.20
C GLN A 517 -5.45 16.32 34.91
N SER A 518 -5.71 15.11 34.41
CA SER A 518 -4.66 14.16 34.02
C SER A 518 -3.80 14.70 32.87
N ARG A 519 -4.40 15.43 31.91
CA ARG A 519 -3.65 16.07 30.83
C ARG A 519 -2.67 17.12 31.35
N ALA A 520 -3.12 17.96 32.29
CA ALA A 520 -2.28 18.98 32.91
C ALA A 520 -1.11 18.34 33.68
N GLU A 521 -1.38 17.30 34.48
CA GLU A 521 -0.35 16.58 35.24
C GLU A 521 0.71 15.94 34.33
N LEU A 522 0.29 15.27 33.24
CA LEU A 522 1.20 14.67 32.26
C LEU A 522 2.04 15.71 31.50
N TRP A 523 1.48 16.89 31.26
CA TRP A 523 2.20 17.99 30.61
C TRP A 523 3.24 18.62 31.54
N ASP A 524 2.90 18.82 32.81
CA ASP A 524 3.80 19.36 33.82
C ASP A 524 4.97 18.42 34.08
N ARG A 525 4.70 17.10 34.14
CA ARG A 525 5.69 16.02 34.34
C ARG A 525 6.26 15.45 33.03
N ARG A 526 6.21 16.19 31.91
CA ARG A 526 6.59 15.70 30.56
C ARG A 526 7.97 15.04 30.43
N TYR A 527 8.96 15.51 31.19
CA TYR A 527 10.31 14.92 31.19
C TYR A 527 10.36 13.60 31.96
N GLU A 528 9.54 13.46 33.00
CA GLU A 528 9.40 12.22 33.74
C GLU A 528 8.68 11.16 32.90
N CYS A 529 7.69 11.57 32.09
CA CYS A 529 7.01 10.70 31.12
C CYS A 529 7.97 10.00 30.15
N MET A 530 9.15 10.57 29.89
CA MET A 530 10.17 9.94 29.02
C MET A 530 10.74 8.64 29.60
N HIS A 531 10.63 8.42 30.92
CA HIS A 531 11.02 7.16 31.58
C HIS A 531 10.03 6.01 31.28
N VAL A 532 8.86 6.32 30.69
CA VAL A 532 7.87 5.36 30.18
C VAL A 532 7.72 5.57 28.66
N PRO A 533 8.63 5.04 27.83
CA PRO A 533 8.66 5.35 26.40
C PRO A 533 7.34 5.06 25.65
N GLU A 534 6.59 4.06 26.09
CA GLU A 534 5.28 3.66 25.54
C GLU A 534 4.20 4.73 25.71
N ALA A 535 4.41 5.70 26.61
CA ALA A 535 3.48 6.77 26.89
C ALA A 535 3.47 7.88 25.82
N LEU A 536 4.41 7.89 24.87
CA LEU A 536 4.56 8.96 23.86
C LEU A 536 3.22 9.36 23.20
N PRO A 537 2.42 8.42 22.66
CA PRO A 537 1.16 8.78 22.01
C PRO A 537 0.17 9.43 22.99
N ARG A 538 0.08 8.92 24.23
CA ARG A 538 -0.82 9.45 25.26
C ARG A 538 -0.40 10.84 25.68
N TRP A 539 0.90 11.05 25.91
CA TRP A 539 1.45 12.35 26.26
C TRP A 539 1.26 13.39 25.14
N LEU A 540 1.39 13.00 23.87
CA LEU A 540 1.13 13.89 22.73
C LEU A 540 -0.33 14.39 22.66
N LYS A 541 -1.29 13.66 23.24
CA LYS A 541 -2.68 14.12 23.38
C LYS A 541 -2.86 15.22 24.44
N CYS A 542 -1.86 15.45 25.30
CA CYS A 542 -1.86 16.51 26.30
C CYS A 542 -1.37 17.85 25.76
N VAL A 543 -0.74 17.87 24.58
CA VAL A 543 -0.18 19.08 23.98
C VAL A 543 -1.30 20.04 23.56
N ASP A 544 -1.24 21.28 24.03
CA ASP A 544 -2.10 22.35 23.52
C ASP A 544 -1.54 22.87 22.19
N TRP A 545 -2.00 22.26 21.09
CA TRP A 545 -1.59 22.61 19.73
C TRP A 545 -1.99 24.03 19.30
N SER A 546 -2.82 24.73 20.08
CA SER A 546 -3.18 26.14 19.84
C SER A 546 -2.13 27.12 20.37
N LYS A 547 -1.11 26.63 21.09
CA LYS A 547 -0.03 27.44 21.67
C LYS A 547 1.31 27.07 21.06
N ARG A 548 1.96 28.05 20.43
CA ARG A 548 3.29 27.89 19.80
C ARG A 548 4.35 27.38 20.77
N ASP A 549 4.40 27.92 21.99
CA ASP A 549 5.43 27.57 22.96
C ASP A 549 5.30 26.11 23.41
N ASP A 550 4.06 25.63 23.59
CA ASP A 550 3.78 24.23 23.93
C ASP A 550 4.15 23.30 22.77
N VAL A 551 3.85 23.67 21.51
CA VAL A 551 4.26 22.90 20.32
C VAL A 551 5.79 22.82 20.19
N LEU A 552 6.49 23.93 20.43
CA LEU A 552 7.96 23.96 20.40
C LEU A 552 8.58 23.10 21.50
N GLU A 553 8.01 23.13 22.70
CA GLU A 553 8.42 22.24 23.79
C GLU A 553 8.14 20.78 23.44
N ALA A 554 6.99 20.50 22.83
CA ALA A 554 6.65 19.16 22.41
C ALA A 554 7.67 18.60 21.40
N TYR A 555 8.07 19.39 20.41
CA TYR A 555 9.11 18.98 19.45
C TYR A 555 10.46 18.69 20.11
N LYS A 556 10.86 19.45 21.13
CA LYS A 556 12.10 19.16 21.88
C LYS A 556 12.02 17.81 22.60
N VAL A 557 10.90 17.53 23.24
CA VAL A 557 10.68 16.29 23.98
C VAL A 557 10.61 15.10 23.02
N VAL A 558 9.90 15.21 21.90
CA VAL A 558 9.82 14.16 20.87
C VAL A 558 11.18 13.87 20.22
N GLU A 559 12.00 14.89 19.93
CA GLU A 559 13.33 14.67 19.33
C GLU A 559 14.27 13.91 20.27
N ASN A 560 14.09 14.08 21.59
CA ASN A 560 14.89 13.41 22.62
C ASN A 560 14.20 12.17 23.21
N TRP A 561 13.02 11.78 22.71
CA TRP A 561 12.25 10.70 23.28
C TRP A 561 13.01 9.37 23.20
N PRO A 562 13.10 8.57 24.28
CA PRO A 562 13.84 7.31 24.24
C PRO A 562 13.23 6.32 23.26
N THR A 563 14.01 5.88 22.27
CA THR A 563 13.55 4.95 21.23
C THR A 563 14.01 3.51 21.42
N LYS A 564 14.91 3.24 22.39
CA LYS A 564 15.52 1.91 22.56
C LYS A 564 14.52 0.87 23.08
N ASN A 565 13.72 1.24 24.08
CA ASN A 565 12.86 0.31 24.84
C ASN A 565 11.39 0.29 24.39
N ILE A 566 11.07 0.94 23.26
CA ILE A 566 9.71 1.00 22.74
C ILE A 566 9.51 -0.02 21.61
N ASP A 567 8.31 -0.58 21.42
CA ASP A 567 8.02 -1.31 20.19
C ASP A 567 7.86 -0.31 19.04
N PRO A 568 8.80 -0.30 18.06
CA PRO A 568 8.78 0.65 16.96
C PRO A 568 7.53 0.55 16.09
N LEU A 569 6.98 -0.66 15.91
CA LEU A 569 5.85 -0.86 15.02
C LEU A 569 4.55 -0.35 15.63
N MET A 570 4.25 -0.76 16.85
CA MET A 570 3.02 -0.39 17.54
C MET A 570 2.92 1.12 17.73
N THR A 571 4.01 1.74 18.17
CA THR A 571 4.07 3.19 18.38
C THR A 571 3.92 3.96 17.07
N ALA A 572 4.65 3.55 16.03
CA ALA A 572 4.56 4.25 14.76
C ALA A 572 3.18 4.12 14.13
N LEU A 573 2.53 2.94 14.20
CA LEU A 573 1.17 2.77 13.71
C LEU A 573 0.17 3.67 14.44
N GLU A 574 0.30 3.83 15.75
CA GLU A 574 -0.54 4.75 16.52
C GLU A 574 -0.30 6.21 16.10
N LEU A 575 0.96 6.64 16.02
CA LEU A 575 1.34 8.01 15.63
C LEU A 575 1.10 8.34 14.15
N LEU A 576 0.81 7.34 13.32
CA LEU A 576 0.41 7.53 11.92
C LEU A 576 -1.12 7.55 11.74
N ASP A 577 -1.89 7.39 12.82
CA ASP A 577 -3.34 7.58 12.79
C ASP A 577 -3.71 9.07 12.58
N ILE A 578 -4.97 9.32 12.25
CA ILE A 578 -5.51 10.65 11.93
C ILE A 578 -5.51 11.61 13.12
N ASP A 579 -5.49 11.09 14.34
CA ASP A 579 -5.43 11.89 15.56
C ASP A 579 -4.05 12.55 15.78
N TYR A 580 -3.01 12.10 15.05
CA TYR A 580 -1.65 12.64 15.08
C TYR A 580 -1.27 13.20 13.70
N PRO A 581 -1.82 14.37 13.31
CA PRO A 581 -1.61 14.94 11.98
C PRO A 581 -0.30 15.74 11.87
N ASP A 582 0.37 16.03 13.00
CA ASP A 582 1.53 16.90 13.05
C ASP A 582 2.71 16.33 12.23
N PRO A 583 3.27 17.09 11.26
CA PRO A 583 4.31 16.57 10.38
C PRO A 583 5.59 16.13 11.09
N PHE A 584 5.94 16.73 12.23
CA PHE A 584 7.14 16.37 13.00
C PHE A 584 6.95 15.07 13.77
N VAL A 585 5.79 14.91 14.40
CA VAL A 585 5.38 13.65 15.06
C VAL A 585 5.35 12.51 14.04
N ARG A 586 4.69 12.71 12.89
CA ARG A 586 4.61 11.69 11.83
C ARG A 586 5.96 11.35 11.22
N PHE A 587 6.82 12.35 11.01
CA PHE A 587 8.20 12.11 10.58
C PHE A 587 8.96 11.25 11.61
N SER A 588 8.82 11.54 12.90
CA SER A 588 9.46 10.77 13.97
C SER A 588 8.98 9.33 14.01
N ALA A 589 7.68 9.10 13.79
CA ALA A 589 7.10 7.76 13.65
C ALA A 589 7.68 7.01 12.44
N VAL A 590 7.79 7.66 11.28
CA VAL A 590 8.40 7.05 10.08
C VAL A 590 9.89 6.78 10.27
N ARG A 591 10.62 7.69 10.94
CA ARG A 591 12.04 7.50 11.29
C ARG A 591 12.22 6.24 12.15
N LEU A 592 11.31 6.00 13.08
CA LEU A 592 11.30 4.80 13.91
C LEU A 592 11.08 3.53 13.06
N LEU A 593 10.14 3.55 12.11
CA LEU A 593 9.94 2.44 11.16
C LEU A 593 11.17 2.19 10.28
N ASP A 594 11.72 3.24 9.66
CA ASP A 594 12.84 3.10 8.71
C ASP A 594 14.13 2.60 9.38
N THR A 595 14.34 2.94 10.66
CA THR A 595 15.56 2.58 11.40
C THR A 595 15.46 1.28 12.21
N ARG A 596 14.26 0.83 12.61
CA ARG A 596 14.11 -0.28 13.59
C ARG A 596 13.23 -1.44 13.11
N ILE A 597 12.59 -1.35 11.95
CA ILE A 597 11.74 -2.42 11.41
C ILE A 597 12.34 -3.00 10.14
N ASP A 598 12.59 -4.32 10.13
CA ASP A 598 12.98 -5.08 8.94
C ASP A 598 11.76 -5.49 8.09
N ASP A 599 11.99 -6.03 6.90
CA ASP A 599 10.89 -6.38 5.98
C ASP A 599 10.03 -7.54 6.48
N ASP A 600 10.61 -8.46 7.27
CA ASP A 600 9.88 -9.61 7.83
C ASP A 600 8.83 -9.17 8.86
N ARG A 601 9.15 -8.16 9.67
CA ARG A 601 8.17 -7.51 10.56
C ARG A 601 7.23 -6.56 9.83
N LEU A 602 7.67 -5.97 8.71
CA LEU A 602 6.88 -5.03 7.91
C LEU A 602 5.77 -5.73 7.11
N LEU A 603 6.08 -6.85 6.46
CA LEU A 603 5.18 -7.54 5.54
C LEU A 603 3.82 -7.91 6.17
N PRO A 604 3.74 -8.48 7.38
CA PRO A 604 2.45 -8.79 8.02
C PRO A 604 1.55 -7.56 8.25
N VAL A 605 2.14 -6.36 8.34
CA VAL A 605 1.44 -5.10 8.67
C VAL A 605 1.43 -4.10 7.51
N ILE A 606 1.96 -4.47 6.34
CA ILE A 606 2.13 -3.55 5.21
C ILE A 606 0.82 -2.91 4.77
N LEU A 607 -0.29 -3.66 4.82
CA LEU A 607 -1.62 -3.10 4.56
C LEU A 607 -1.92 -1.89 5.44
N LYS A 608 -1.69 -1.96 6.76
CA LYS A 608 -1.96 -0.85 7.69
C LYS A 608 -1.12 0.38 7.36
N ILE A 609 0.15 0.16 7.02
CA ILE A 609 1.09 1.24 6.71
C ILE A 609 0.74 1.90 5.38
N VAL A 610 0.37 1.11 4.36
CA VAL A 610 -0.14 1.65 3.09
C VAL A 610 -1.42 2.45 3.31
N GLN A 611 -2.33 1.97 4.16
CA GLN A 611 -3.57 2.66 4.47
C GLN A 611 -3.35 3.95 5.28
N ALA A 612 -2.33 3.99 6.14
CA ALA A 612 -1.97 5.19 6.90
C ALA A 612 -1.57 6.38 6.01
N ILE A 613 -1.20 6.14 4.74
CA ILE A 613 -0.94 7.23 3.80
C ILE A 613 -2.16 8.11 3.55
N LYS A 614 -3.37 7.61 3.81
CA LYS A 614 -4.62 8.38 3.71
C LYS A 614 -4.69 9.50 4.76
N ASN A 615 -3.91 9.41 5.82
CA ASN A 615 -3.85 10.41 6.89
C ASN A 615 -2.77 11.48 6.67
N GLU A 616 -1.90 11.34 5.66
CA GLU A 616 -0.85 12.32 5.39
C GLU A 616 -1.45 13.65 4.89
N PRO A 617 -0.98 14.82 5.36
CA PRO A 617 -1.52 16.10 4.90
C PRO A 617 -1.20 16.40 3.43
N TYR A 618 -0.07 15.89 2.92
CA TYR A 618 0.47 16.18 1.59
C TYR A 618 0.88 14.90 0.85
N HIS A 619 0.99 14.96 -0.47
CA HIS A 619 1.43 13.86 -1.33
C HIS A 619 2.91 13.53 -1.16
N ASP A 620 3.77 14.54 -0.97
CA ASP A 620 5.18 14.34 -0.62
C ASP A 620 5.34 14.29 0.90
N SER A 621 5.34 13.08 1.48
CA SER A 621 5.46 12.86 2.91
C SER A 621 6.57 11.88 3.27
N ALA A 622 7.00 11.87 4.54
CA ALA A 622 7.97 10.89 5.03
C ALA A 622 7.48 9.46 4.79
N LEU A 623 6.19 9.20 5.06
CA LEU A 623 5.59 7.88 4.89
C LEU A 623 5.54 7.45 3.41
N ALA A 624 5.23 8.38 2.49
CA ALA A 624 5.27 8.13 1.06
C ALA A 624 6.68 7.71 0.59
N LYS A 625 7.71 8.42 1.05
CA LYS A 625 9.11 8.12 0.74
C LYS A 625 9.55 6.78 1.34
N PHE A 626 9.15 6.48 2.58
CA PHE A 626 9.42 5.19 3.22
C PHE A 626 8.80 4.03 2.45
N LEU A 627 7.51 4.10 2.11
CA LEU A 627 6.83 3.06 1.35
C LEU A 627 7.46 2.85 -0.03
N LEU A 628 7.78 3.94 -0.73
CA LEU A 628 8.45 3.87 -2.04
C LEU A 628 9.86 3.26 -1.92
N LYS A 629 10.62 3.63 -0.88
CA LYS A 629 11.94 3.05 -0.58
C LYS A 629 11.85 1.55 -0.33
N ARG A 630 10.99 1.12 0.59
CA ARG A 630 10.88 -0.31 0.96
C ARG A 630 10.33 -1.15 -0.20
N SER A 631 9.36 -0.64 -0.96
CA SER A 631 8.79 -1.34 -2.12
C SER A 631 9.79 -1.52 -3.28
N LEU A 632 10.67 -0.55 -3.53
CA LEU A 632 11.68 -0.66 -4.58
C LEU A 632 12.90 -1.50 -4.17
N LEU A 633 13.22 -1.55 -2.88
CA LEU A 633 14.34 -2.34 -2.35
C LEU A 633 13.97 -3.81 -2.10
N ASN A 634 12.69 -4.10 -1.88
CA ASN A 634 12.19 -5.46 -1.67
C ASN A 634 10.96 -5.73 -2.54
N GLN A 635 11.12 -6.62 -3.52
CA GLN A 635 10.08 -6.93 -4.51
C GLN A 635 8.80 -7.54 -3.88
N GLN A 636 8.92 -8.28 -2.78
CA GLN A 636 7.77 -8.84 -2.07
C GLN A 636 6.98 -7.72 -1.37
N VAL A 637 7.67 -6.76 -0.74
CA VAL A 637 7.03 -5.55 -0.22
C VAL A 637 6.39 -4.76 -1.34
N GLY A 638 7.09 -4.60 -2.47
CA GLY A 638 6.59 -3.91 -3.67
C GLY A 638 5.34 -4.54 -4.27
N HIS A 639 5.26 -5.88 -4.27
CA HIS A 639 4.10 -6.63 -4.70
C HIS A 639 2.84 -6.30 -3.90
N PHE A 640 2.91 -6.37 -2.56
CA PHE A 640 1.75 -6.06 -1.72
C PHE A 640 1.46 -4.55 -1.68
N PHE A 641 2.49 -3.70 -1.71
CA PHE A 641 2.33 -2.26 -1.88
C PHE A 641 1.53 -1.92 -3.14
N TYR A 642 1.84 -2.56 -4.28
CA TYR A 642 1.12 -2.38 -5.54
C TYR A 642 -0.36 -2.74 -5.39
N TRP A 643 -0.67 -3.95 -4.93
CA TRP A 643 -2.06 -4.42 -4.85
C TRP A 643 -2.90 -3.63 -3.84
N HIS A 644 -2.34 -3.32 -2.66
CA HIS A 644 -3.02 -2.51 -1.66
C HIS A 644 -3.29 -1.08 -2.15
N SER A 645 -2.36 -0.49 -2.89
CA SER A 645 -2.53 0.85 -3.48
C SER A 645 -3.52 0.84 -4.64
N ARG A 646 -3.46 -0.18 -5.52
CA ARG A 646 -4.34 -0.31 -6.69
C ARG A 646 -5.80 -0.45 -6.29
N ALA A 647 -6.09 -1.18 -5.21
CA ALA A 647 -7.44 -1.37 -4.69
C ALA A 647 -8.14 -0.05 -4.32
N GLU A 648 -7.38 1.03 -4.07
CA GLU A 648 -7.89 2.34 -3.66
C GLU A 648 -8.13 3.31 -4.83
N LEU A 649 -7.68 2.99 -6.05
CA LEU A 649 -7.70 3.92 -7.18
C LEU A 649 -9.10 4.29 -7.68
N LYS A 650 -10.13 3.49 -7.36
CA LYS A 650 -11.53 3.84 -7.67
C LYS A 650 -12.10 4.92 -6.74
N ASN A 651 -11.48 5.18 -5.59
CA ASN A 651 -11.91 6.24 -4.68
C ASN A 651 -11.34 7.60 -5.15
N PRO A 652 -12.17 8.57 -5.58
CA PRO A 652 -11.68 9.86 -6.08
C PRO A 652 -10.83 10.65 -5.08
N GLN A 653 -11.06 10.49 -3.77
CA GLN A 653 -10.29 11.19 -2.73
C GLN A 653 -8.83 10.74 -2.67
N TYR A 654 -8.57 9.47 -3.00
CA TYR A 654 -7.24 8.87 -2.87
C TYR A 654 -6.58 8.54 -4.21
N LYS A 655 -7.33 8.62 -5.33
CA LYS A 655 -6.86 8.31 -6.68
C LYS A 655 -5.56 9.02 -7.03
N VAL A 656 -5.47 10.34 -6.81
CA VAL A 656 -4.26 11.11 -7.14
C VAL A 656 -3.08 10.65 -6.30
N ARG A 657 -3.27 10.49 -4.98
CA ARG A 657 -2.20 10.11 -4.05
C ARG A 657 -1.63 8.72 -4.38
N PHE A 658 -2.49 7.71 -4.49
CA PHE A 658 -2.03 6.36 -4.84
C PHE A 658 -1.55 6.28 -6.29
N GLY A 659 -2.13 7.05 -7.21
CA GLY A 659 -1.67 7.14 -8.60
C GLY A 659 -0.23 7.67 -8.72
N LEU A 660 0.13 8.72 -7.98
CA LEU A 660 1.49 9.27 -7.94
C LEU A 660 2.52 8.24 -7.41
N LEU A 661 2.16 7.55 -6.33
CA LEU A 661 2.99 6.54 -5.70
C LEU A 661 3.20 5.32 -6.59
N LEU A 662 2.11 4.82 -7.18
CA LEU A 662 2.16 3.69 -8.12
C LEU A 662 2.91 4.06 -9.40
N GLU A 663 2.71 5.26 -9.94
CA GLU A 663 3.48 5.73 -11.09
C GLU A 663 4.99 5.71 -10.77
N ALA A 664 5.39 6.26 -9.61
CA ALA A 664 6.80 6.26 -9.20
C ALA A 664 7.33 4.84 -8.94
N TYR A 665 6.56 3.92 -8.38
CA TYR A 665 7.01 2.53 -8.20
C TYR A 665 7.13 1.78 -9.53
N LEU A 666 6.10 1.81 -10.37
CA LEU A 666 6.02 1.00 -11.60
C LEU A 666 7.07 1.40 -12.64
N ARG A 667 7.47 2.67 -12.67
CA ARG A 667 8.57 3.17 -13.53
C ARG A 667 9.93 2.56 -13.19
N TYR A 668 10.13 2.13 -11.94
CA TYR A 668 11.43 1.76 -11.39
C TYR A 668 11.48 0.34 -10.80
N CYS A 669 10.36 -0.40 -10.77
CA CYS A 669 10.31 -1.79 -10.28
C CYS A 669 10.93 -2.84 -11.25
N GLY A 670 11.64 -2.40 -12.29
CA GLY A 670 12.35 -3.28 -13.22
C GLY A 670 11.42 -4.22 -13.98
N GLU A 671 11.86 -5.43 -14.31
CA GLU A 671 11.11 -6.43 -15.08
C GLU A 671 9.87 -6.98 -14.33
N TYR A 672 9.71 -6.64 -13.05
CA TYR A 672 8.54 -7.07 -12.30
C TYR A 672 7.23 -6.40 -12.77
N ALA A 673 7.32 -5.26 -13.48
CA ALA A 673 6.14 -4.64 -14.07
C ALA A 673 5.44 -5.57 -15.07
N GLU A 674 6.18 -6.39 -15.81
CA GLU A 674 5.65 -7.38 -16.74
C GLU A 674 4.94 -8.51 -16.00
N ASP A 675 5.48 -8.98 -14.87
CA ASP A 675 4.82 -9.96 -13.99
C ASP A 675 3.49 -9.42 -13.44
N LEU A 676 3.49 -8.18 -12.94
CA LEU A 676 2.27 -7.50 -12.52
C LEU A 676 1.28 -7.34 -13.69
N GLY A 677 1.78 -7.04 -14.88
CA GLY A 677 0.98 -6.92 -16.10
C GLY A 677 0.27 -8.23 -16.43
N ARG A 678 0.95 -9.37 -16.28
CA ARG A 678 0.33 -10.70 -16.43
C ARG A 678 -0.77 -10.90 -15.37
N GLN A 679 -0.47 -10.63 -14.10
CA GLN A 679 -1.45 -10.77 -13.02
C GLN A 679 -2.71 -9.93 -13.23
N VAL A 680 -2.55 -8.67 -13.65
CA VAL A 680 -3.69 -7.77 -13.94
C VAL A 680 -4.55 -8.32 -15.08
N ARG A 681 -3.94 -8.75 -16.19
CA ARG A 681 -4.69 -9.35 -17.31
C ARG A 681 -5.41 -10.63 -16.89
N THR A 682 -4.82 -11.45 -16.01
CA THR A 682 -5.49 -12.62 -15.42
C THR A 682 -6.72 -12.18 -14.62
N VAL A 683 -6.58 -11.19 -13.74
CA VAL A 683 -7.70 -10.64 -12.94
C VAL A 683 -8.80 -10.11 -13.84
N ASP A 684 -8.49 -9.36 -14.89
CA ASP A 684 -9.47 -8.81 -15.82
C ASP A 684 -10.24 -9.93 -16.54
N LYS A 685 -9.54 -10.96 -17.05
CA LYS A 685 -10.17 -12.12 -17.70
C LYS A 685 -11.06 -12.91 -16.74
N LEU A 686 -10.63 -13.11 -15.51
CA LEU A 686 -11.44 -13.78 -14.49
C LEU A 686 -12.66 -12.94 -14.07
N THR A 687 -12.53 -11.62 -14.04
CA THR A 687 -13.65 -10.69 -13.80
C THR A 687 -14.70 -10.84 -14.89
N SER A 688 -14.29 -10.81 -16.17
CA SER A 688 -15.19 -11.02 -17.31
C SER A 688 -15.88 -12.39 -17.26
N ILE A 689 -15.15 -13.46 -16.92
CA ILE A 689 -15.75 -14.80 -16.73
C ILE A 689 -16.78 -14.80 -15.61
N ALA A 690 -16.45 -14.19 -14.47
CA ALA A 690 -17.34 -14.13 -13.32
C ALA A 690 -18.63 -13.34 -13.65
N GLU A 691 -18.53 -12.22 -14.37
CA GLU A 691 -19.68 -11.42 -14.81
C GLU A 691 -20.57 -12.20 -15.79
N ILE A 692 -19.97 -12.92 -16.75
CA ILE A 692 -20.72 -13.82 -17.65
C ILE A 692 -21.50 -14.85 -16.83
N ILE A 693 -20.83 -15.54 -15.91
CA ILE A 693 -21.45 -16.58 -15.07
C ILE A 693 -22.54 -16.01 -14.15
N GLN A 694 -22.35 -14.82 -13.60
CA GLN A 694 -23.35 -14.15 -12.76
C GLN A 694 -24.61 -13.79 -13.55
N ASN A 695 -24.46 -13.45 -14.83
CA ASN A 695 -25.56 -13.10 -15.72
C ASN A 695 -26.16 -14.31 -16.46
N SER A 696 -25.56 -15.50 -16.40
CA SER A 696 -26.10 -16.71 -17.01
C SER A 696 -27.37 -17.22 -16.32
N THR A 697 -28.27 -17.75 -17.13
CA THR A 697 -29.52 -18.42 -16.70
C THR A 697 -29.25 -19.77 -16.03
N HIS A 698 -30.26 -20.32 -15.36
CA HIS A 698 -30.17 -21.65 -14.76
C HIS A 698 -29.93 -22.76 -15.80
N ASP A 699 -30.51 -22.63 -16.99
CA ASP A 699 -30.39 -23.63 -18.06
C ASP A 699 -28.98 -23.65 -18.66
N GLU A 700 -28.38 -22.48 -18.89
CA GLU A 700 -26.98 -22.36 -19.34
C GLU A 700 -25.99 -22.96 -18.32
N LEU A 701 -26.31 -22.84 -17.04
CA LEU A 701 -25.54 -23.40 -15.93
C LEU A 701 -25.95 -24.82 -15.55
N TYR A 702 -26.68 -25.54 -16.40
CA TYR A 702 -27.00 -26.95 -16.13
C TYR A 702 -25.72 -27.81 -16.01
N ASN A 703 -24.75 -27.61 -16.92
CA ASN A 703 -23.40 -28.20 -16.84
C ASN A 703 -22.37 -27.15 -16.43
N GLN A 704 -22.42 -26.69 -15.18
CA GLN A 704 -21.52 -25.65 -14.64
C GLN A 704 -20.04 -25.94 -14.90
N LYS A 705 -19.61 -27.19 -14.72
CA LYS A 705 -18.20 -27.59 -14.88
C LYS A 705 -17.76 -27.49 -16.35
N GLY A 706 -18.55 -28.04 -17.27
CA GLY A 706 -18.26 -27.96 -18.70
C GLY A 706 -18.32 -26.52 -19.22
N TYR A 707 -19.27 -25.72 -18.74
CA TYR A 707 -19.41 -24.31 -19.11
C TYR A 707 -18.22 -23.48 -18.62
N LEU A 708 -17.82 -23.62 -17.36
CA LEU A 708 -16.63 -22.95 -16.83
C LEU A 708 -15.37 -23.38 -17.57
N ALA A 709 -15.19 -24.67 -17.83
CA ALA A 709 -14.04 -25.16 -18.60
C ALA A 709 -14.00 -24.52 -19.99
N HIS A 710 -15.12 -24.49 -20.70
CA HIS A 710 -15.23 -23.83 -22.00
C HIS A 710 -14.85 -22.33 -21.94
N LEU A 711 -15.29 -21.61 -20.90
CA LEU A 711 -14.92 -20.20 -20.71
C LEU A 711 -13.42 -20.02 -20.42
N LEU A 712 -12.84 -20.87 -19.58
CA LEU A 712 -11.41 -20.84 -19.21
C LEU A 712 -10.50 -21.21 -20.39
N THR A 713 -10.98 -22.04 -21.32
CA THR A 713 -10.22 -22.50 -22.50
C THR A 713 -10.47 -21.67 -23.76
N ARG A 714 -11.21 -20.56 -23.66
CA ARG A 714 -11.37 -19.64 -24.81
C ARG A 714 -10.00 -19.22 -25.34
N GLU A 715 -9.95 -18.97 -26.64
CA GLU A 715 -8.72 -18.52 -27.28
C GLU A 715 -8.20 -17.25 -26.57
N ASN A 716 -6.89 -17.19 -26.32
CA ASN A 716 -6.19 -16.14 -25.58
C ASN A 716 -6.38 -16.18 -24.05
N TYR A 717 -7.40 -16.84 -23.50
CA TYR A 717 -7.55 -16.94 -22.04
C TYR A 717 -6.55 -17.94 -21.46
N THR A 718 -6.41 -19.10 -22.10
CA THR A 718 -5.51 -20.18 -21.70
C THR A 718 -4.08 -19.70 -21.45
N GLN A 719 -3.52 -18.86 -22.32
CA GLN A 719 -2.14 -18.36 -22.20
C GLN A 719 -1.97 -17.34 -21.05
N THR A 720 -3.00 -16.54 -20.76
CA THR A 720 -2.94 -15.52 -19.69
C THR A 720 -3.29 -16.09 -18.31
N LEU A 721 -4.12 -17.12 -18.25
CA LEU A 721 -4.55 -17.72 -16.98
C LEU A 721 -3.56 -18.77 -16.45
N GLN A 722 -2.38 -18.94 -17.05
CA GLN A 722 -1.38 -19.95 -16.69
C GLN A 722 0.03 -19.34 -16.65
N TYR A 723 0.94 -19.97 -15.91
CA TYR A 723 2.36 -19.59 -15.83
C TYR A 723 2.59 -18.13 -15.41
N PHE A 724 1.98 -17.73 -14.31
CA PHE A 724 2.13 -16.41 -13.71
C PHE A 724 2.32 -16.51 -12.20
N ARG A 725 2.94 -15.49 -11.61
CA ARG A 725 3.13 -15.42 -10.16
C ARG A 725 1.79 -15.16 -9.45
N SER A 726 1.52 -15.86 -8.36
CA SER A 726 0.29 -15.71 -7.59
C SER A 726 0.17 -14.28 -7.02
N PRO A 727 -1.00 -13.61 -7.16
CA PRO A 727 -1.24 -12.35 -6.48
C PRO A 727 -1.27 -12.51 -4.95
N VAL A 728 -1.75 -13.64 -4.43
CA VAL A 728 -1.92 -13.84 -2.98
C VAL A 728 -0.60 -14.16 -2.28
N ASP A 729 0.30 -14.86 -2.96
CA ASP A 729 1.62 -15.24 -2.44
C ASP A 729 2.71 -14.96 -3.48
N TYR A 730 3.52 -13.95 -3.19
CA TYR A 730 4.63 -13.55 -4.04
C TYR A 730 5.58 -14.71 -4.34
N ASN A 731 5.79 -15.66 -3.43
CA ASN A 731 6.76 -16.74 -3.62
C ASN A 731 6.23 -17.91 -4.46
N ILE A 732 5.02 -17.82 -5.02
CA ILE A 732 4.39 -18.95 -5.71
C ILE A 732 4.19 -18.65 -7.19
N GLN A 733 4.73 -19.53 -8.04
CA GLN A 733 4.45 -19.55 -9.48
C GLN A 733 3.29 -20.51 -9.75
N LEU A 734 2.19 -19.99 -10.31
CA LEU A 734 1.06 -20.78 -10.75
C LEU A 734 1.36 -21.33 -12.15
N GLY A 735 1.28 -22.65 -12.30
CA GLY A 735 1.54 -23.38 -13.54
C GLY A 735 0.32 -23.50 -14.43
N GLN A 736 0.00 -24.73 -14.82
CA GLN A 736 -1.14 -25.04 -15.69
C GLN A 736 -2.45 -25.07 -14.91
N LEU A 737 -3.55 -24.71 -15.57
CA LEU A 737 -4.88 -24.83 -14.98
C LEU A 737 -5.34 -26.29 -14.98
N ASP A 738 -5.72 -26.78 -13.79
CA ASP A 738 -6.34 -28.08 -13.62
C ASP A 738 -7.87 -27.93 -13.74
N LEU A 739 -8.34 -27.95 -14.99
CA LEU A 739 -9.76 -27.74 -15.33
C LEU A 739 -10.69 -28.78 -14.71
N GLU A 740 -10.19 -29.97 -14.38
CA GLU A 740 -10.99 -31.01 -13.74
C GLU A 740 -11.42 -30.59 -12.33
N HIS A 741 -10.62 -29.77 -11.65
CA HIS A 741 -10.89 -29.35 -10.28
C HIS A 741 -11.39 -27.91 -10.17
N CYS A 742 -11.39 -27.17 -11.27
CA CYS A 742 -12.06 -25.88 -11.37
C CYS A 742 -13.59 -26.04 -11.30
N ARG A 743 -14.26 -25.17 -10.52
CA ARG A 743 -15.73 -25.21 -10.35
C ARG A 743 -16.32 -23.85 -9.97
N ILE A 744 -17.60 -23.68 -10.30
CA ILE A 744 -18.42 -22.57 -9.81
C ILE A 744 -18.92 -22.95 -8.42
N MET A 745 -18.74 -22.07 -7.43
CA MET A 745 -19.23 -22.29 -6.07
C MET A 745 -20.71 -21.94 -5.96
N SER A 746 -21.46 -22.69 -5.13
CA SER A 746 -22.90 -22.51 -4.89
C SER A 746 -23.28 -21.26 -4.07
N SER A 747 -22.38 -20.27 -4.01
CA SER A 747 -22.60 -18.96 -3.37
C SER A 747 -23.53 -18.05 -4.17
N THR A 748 -24.14 -17.06 -3.52
CA THR A 748 -24.99 -16.04 -4.15
C THR A 748 -24.28 -15.28 -5.27
N ARG A 749 -22.98 -15.02 -5.12
CA ARG A 749 -22.13 -14.34 -6.11
C ARG A 749 -21.43 -15.28 -7.10
N ARG A 750 -21.70 -16.59 -7.06
CA ARG A 750 -21.12 -17.62 -7.96
C ARG A 750 -19.58 -17.51 -8.09
N SER A 751 -18.87 -17.46 -6.96
CA SER A 751 -17.39 -17.37 -6.95
C SER A 751 -16.72 -18.53 -7.68
N LEU A 752 -15.53 -18.31 -8.22
CA LEU A 752 -14.80 -19.30 -9.01
C LEU A 752 -13.75 -19.99 -8.13
N TRP A 753 -13.83 -21.31 -7.99
CA TRP A 753 -12.76 -22.12 -7.43
C TRP A 753 -11.83 -22.54 -8.56
N LEU A 754 -10.57 -22.14 -8.49
CA LEU A 754 -9.57 -22.35 -9.52
C LEU A 754 -8.39 -23.11 -8.93
N ARG A 755 -7.93 -24.15 -9.64
CA ARG A 755 -6.74 -24.92 -9.26
C ARG A 755 -5.69 -24.81 -10.35
N TRP A 756 -4.46 -24.54 -9.92
CA TRP A 756 -3.27 -24.59 -10.76
C TRP A 756 -2.32 -25.69 -10.28
N THR A 757 -1.54 -26.25 -11.20
CA THR A 757 -0.30 -26.95 -10.84
C THR A 757 0.72 -25.94 -10.30
N ASN A 758 1.68 -26.41 -9.51
CA ASN A 758 2.84 -25.59 -9.15
C ASN A 758 3.75 -25.45 -10.38
N GLY A 759 4.12 -24.23 -10.75
CA GLY A 759 4.99 -23.95 -11.90
C GLY A 759 6.45 -24.36 -11.71
N SER A 760 6.85 -24.78 -10.51
CA SER A 760 8.21 -25.24 -10.20
C SER A 760 8.43 -26.70 -10.60
N GLU A 761 9.63 -27.01 -11.12
CA GLU A 761 10.07 -28.40 -11.37
C GLU A 761 10.13 -29.25 -10.08
N TYR A 762 10.20 -28.61 -8.92
CA TYR A 762 10.25 -29.23 -7.59
C TYR A 762 8.89 -29.24 -6.87
N ALA A 763 7.79 -29.10 -7.62
CA ALA A 763 6.41 -29.10 -7.13
C ALA A 763 6.12 -30.23 -6.12
N GLU A 764 6.60 -31.45 -6.41
CA GLU A 764 6.38 -32.63 -5.56
C GLU A 764 7.08 -32.53 -4.20
N HIS A 765 8.15 -31.74 -4.10
CA HIS A 765 8.91 -31.53 -2.86
C HIS A 765 8.39 -30.35 -2.03
N TYR A 766 7.35 -29.65 -2.50
CA TYR A 766 6.64 -28.61 -1.75
C TYR A 766 5.13 -28.87 -1.81
N PHE A 767 4.35 -28.04 -2.50
CA PHE A 767 2.97 -28.32 -2.84
C PHE A 767 2.83 -28.55 -4.36
N PRO A 768 2.18 -29.64 -4.81
CA PRO A 768 2.06 -29.94 -6.25
C PRO A 768 1.03 -29.06 -6.96
N THR A 769 0.10 -28.47 -6.21
CA THR A 769 -1.00 -27.63 -6.73
C THR A 769 -1.24 -26.45 -5.82
N PHE A 770 -1.95 -25.43 -6.32
CA PHE A 770 -2.48 -24.32 -5.53
C PHE A 770 -3.92 -24.06 -5.93
N ASP A 771 -4.78 -23.85 -4.93
CA ASP A 771 -6.20 -23.62 -5.10
C ASP A 771 -6.50 -22.20 -4.61
N LEU A 772 -7.12 -21.38 -5.46
CA LEU A 772 -7.58 -20.03 -5.09
C LEU A 772 -9.08 -19.90 -5.41
N ILE A 773 -9.78 -19.14 -4.58
CA ILE A 773 -11.14 -18.69 -4.85
C ILE A 773 -11.06 -17.27 -5.38
N PHE A 774 -11.51 -17.06 -6.61
CA PHE A 774 -11.71 -15.73 -7.15
C PHE A 774 -13.15 -15.26 -6.87
N LYS A 775 -13.28 -14.11 -6.22
CA LYS A 775 -14.57 -13.46 -5.94
C LYS A 775 -14.67 -12.16 -6.73
N ASN A 776 -15.83 -11.97 -7.36
CA ASN A 776 -16.23 -10.72 -7.99
C ASN A 776 -17.60 -10.29 -7.44
N GLY A 777 -17.71 -9.07 -6.93
CA GLY A 777 -18.90 -8.49 -6.30
C GLY A 777 -18.90 -8.41 -4.77
N ASP A 778 -17.81 -8.82 -4.10
CA ASP A 778 -17.63 -8.74 -2.64
C ASP A 778 -16.37 -7.92 -2.30
N ASP A 779 -16.47 -7.00 -1.33
CA ASP A 779 -15.34 -6.18 -0.89
C ASP A 779 -14.44 -6.93 0.11
N LEU A 780 -13.36 -7.53 -0.40
CA LEU A 780 -12.42 -8.31 0.40
C LEU A 780 -11.52 -7.49 1.33
N ARG A 781 -11.57 -6.15 1.30
CA ARG A 781 -10.73 -5.33 2.18
C ARG A 781 -11.04 -5.56 3.66
N GLN A 782 -12.29 -5.87 3.99
CA GLN A 782 -12.69 -6.20 5.37
C GLN A 782 -12.10 -7.56 5.81
N ASP A 783 -12.22 -8.58 4.97
CA ASP A 783 -11.63 -9.90 5.21
C ASP A 783 -10.11 -9.82 5.38
N MET A 784 -9.43 -9.03 4.54
CA MET A 784 -7.99 -8.79 4.65
C MET A 784 -7.60 -8.20 6.01
N LEU A 785 -8.34 -7.20 6.48
CA LEU A 785 -8.09 -6.58 7.79
C LEU A 785 -8.31 -7.58 8.93
N ALA A 786 -9.37 -8.39 8.86
CA ALA A 786 -9.67 -9.41 9.86
C ALA A 786 -8.57 -10.48 9.92
N LEU A 787 -8.12 -10.98 8.76
CA LEU A 787 -7.04 -11.97 8.68
C LEU A 787 -5.70 -11.41 9.16
N GLN A 788 -5.39 -10.16 8.85
CA GLN A 788 -4.22 -9.49 9.38
C GLN A 788 -4.26 -9.36 10.91
N PHE A 789 -5.42 -9.08 11.49
CA PHE A 789 -5.59 -9.05 12.94
C PHE A 789 -5.34 -10.43 13.56
N ILE A 790 -5.90 -11.50 12.97
CA ILE A 790 -5.63 -12.88 13.38
C ILE A 790 -4.13 -13.21 13.27
N GLN A 791 -3.47 -12.78 12.20
CA GLN A 791 -2.03 -12.98 12.00
C GLN A 791 -1.20 -12.26 13.08
N MET A 792 -1.57 -11.04 13.47
CA MET A 792 -0.92 -10.34 14.58
C MET A 792 -1.08 -11.08 15.90
N ILE A 793 -2.28 -11.56 16.21
CA ILE A 793 -2.54 -12.36 17.41
C ILE A 793 -1.66 -13.62 17.42
N ASP A 794 -1.57 -14.32 16.28
CA ASP A 794 -0.74 -15.51 16.11
C ASP A 794 0.75 -15.20 16.37
N ILE A 795 1.26 -14.08 15.84
CA ILE A 795 2.63 -13.63 16.07
C ILE A 795 2.88 -13.34 17.56
N ILE A 796 1.96 -12.67 18.24
CA ILE A 796 2.07 -12.33 19.66
C ILE A 796 2.10 -13.61 20.50
N TRP A 797 1.11 -14.49 20.34
CA TRP A 797 1.03 -15.74 21.11
C TRP A 797 2.23 -16.64 20.88
N LYS A 798 2.67 -16.83 19.62
CA LYS A 798 3.88 -17.60 19.33
C LYS A 798 5.14 -16.95 19.89
N GLY A 799 5.18 -15.61 19.92
CA GLY A 799 6.24 -14.84 20.58
C GLY A 799 6.38 -15.19 22.06
N ASP A 800 5.26 -15.44 22.74
CA ASP A 800 5.18 -15.84 24.15
C ASP A 800 5.26 -17.37 24.35
N GLY A 801 5.50 -18.14 23.27
CA GLY A 801 5.60 -19.60 23.31
C GLY A 801 4.26 -20.34 23.32
N LEU A 802 3.15 -19.67 23.01
CA LEU A 802 1.82 -20.23 22.89
C LEU A 802 1.47 -20.45 21.40
N ASP A 803 1.65 -21.67 20.90
CA ASP A 803 1.16 -22.04 19.56
C ASP A 803 -0.29 -22.56 19.63
N LEU A 804 -1.25 -21.67 19.38
CA LEU A 804 -2.68 -22.00 19.36
C LEU A 804 -3.18 -22.42 17.96
N SER A 805 -2.27 -22.76 17.04
CA SER A 805 -2.59 -23.34 15.72
C SER A 805 -3.53 -22.49 14.87
N LEU A 806 -3.39 -21.16 14.92
CA LEU A 806 -4.11 -20.26 14.03
C LEU A 806 -3.61 -20.41 12.58
N LEU A 807 -4.54 -20.27 11.63
CA LEU A 807 -4.25 -20.37 10.20
C LEU A 807 -4.84 -19.16 9.45
N PRO A 808 -4.16 -18.00 9.47
CA PRO A 808 -4.54 -16.84 8.67
C PRO A 808 -4.22 -17.12 7.19
N TYR A 809 -5.20 -17.64 6.45
CA TYR A 809 -5.06 -17.91 5.02
C TYR A 809 -4.94 -16.61 4.21
N GLY A 810 -4.29 -16.69 3.05
CA GLY A 810 -4.11 -15.54 2.18
C GLY A 810 -5.43 -14.97 1.66
N CYS A 811 -5.56 -13.64 1.70
CA CYS A 811 -6.68 -12.92 1.10
C CYS A 811 -6.14 -11.62 0.51
N LEU A 812 -6.53 -11.32 -0.72
CA LEU A 812 -6.07 -10.12 -1.42
C LEU A 812 -7.17 -9.53 -2.28
N ALA A 813 -7.55 -8.29 -2.00
CA ALA A 813 -8.33 -7.45 -2.88
C ALA A 813 -7.47 -7.03 -4.07
N THR A 814 -7.90 -7.34 -5.29
CA THR A 814 -7.21 -6.98 -6.53
C THR A 814 -7.85 -5.78 -7.23
N GLY A 815 -9.00 -5.34 -6.74
CA GLY A 815 -9.73 -4.17 -7.22
C GLY A 815 -10.94 -3.87 -6.34
N TYR A 816 -11.80 -2.97 -6.80
CA TYR A 816 -13.05 -2.66 -6.12
C TYR A 816 -14.01 -3.85 -6.17
N CYS A 817 -14.36 -4.39 -5.01
CA CYS A 817 -15.23 -5.56 -4.85
C CYS A 817 -14.74 -6.80 -5.60
N SER A 818 -13.43 -7.00 -5.75
CA SER A 818 -12.87 -8.19 -6.38
C SER A 818 -11.55 -8.62 -5.75
N GLY A 819 -11.27 -9.92 -5.80
CA GLY A 819 -9.99 -10.45 -5.33
C GLY A 819 -9.95 -11.95 -5.15
N PHE A 820 -8.86 -12.41 -4.53
CA PHE A 820 -8.55 -13.81 -4.31
C PHE A 820 -8.55 -14.17 -2.83
N ILE A 821 -8.94 -15.41 -2.55
CA ILE A 821 -8.82 -16.05 -1.25
C ILE A 821 -8.09 -17.37 -1.45
N GLU A 822 -7.05 -17.62 -0.65
CA GLU A 822 -6.35 -18.89 -0.60
C GLU A 822 -7.27 -19.99 -0.07
N VAL A 823 -7.26 -21.15 -0.72
CA VAL A 823 -7.97 -22.32 -0.23
C VAL A 823 -7.11 -23.09 0.76
N VAL A 824 -7.64 -23.26 1.97
CA VAL A 824 -7.09 -24.21 2.95
C VAL A 824 -7.40 -25.64 2.50
N LYS A 825 -6.35 -26.38 2.11
CA LYS A 825 -6.49 -27.77 1.66
C LYS A 825 -6.91 -28.70 2.80
N ASN A 826 -7.55 -29.81 2.43
CA ASN A 826 -8.02 -30.84 3.37
C ASN A 826 -8.99 -30.32 4.45
N ALA A 827 -9.59 -29.15 4.25
CA ALA A 827 -10.59 -28.58 5.13
C ALA A 827 -12.02 -28.94 4.66
N LYS A 828 -12.93 -29.11 5.62
CA LYS A 828 -14.38 -29.22 5.38
C LYS A 828 -15.11 -28.35 6.39
N THR A 829 -16.24 -27.76 5.97
CA THR A 829 -17.11 -27.06 6.92
C THR A 829 -17.74 -28.07 7.87
N ILE A 830 -18.09 -27.63 9.09
CA ILE A 830 -18.81 -28.47 10.06
C ILE A 830 -20.10 -29.02 9.43
N MET A 831 -20.80 -28.20 8.63
CA MET A 831 -22.00 -28.61 7.91
C MET A 831 -21.74 -29.74 6.92
N ASP A 832 -20.65 -29.68 6.15
CA ASP A 832 -20.30 -30.75 5.21
C ASP A 832 -19.96 -32.05 5.93
N ILE A 833 -19.27 -31.97 7.08
CA ILE A 833 -18.97 -33.14 7.91
C ILE A 833 -20.25 -33.78 8.44
N GLN A 834 -21.18 -32.99 8.97
CA GLN A 834 -22.47 -33.47 9.49
C GLN A 834 -23.34 -34.12 8.40
N ARG A 835 -23.27 -33.63 7.16
CA ARG A 835 -23.94 -34.22 6.00
C ARG A 835 -23.39 -35.60 5.63
N LEU A 836 -22.09 -35.85 5.83
CA LEU A 836 -21.49 -37.17 5.57
C LEU A 836 -21.97 -38.26 6.53
N GLY A 837 -22.32 -37.90 7.77
CA GLY A 837 -22.77 -38.84 8.81
C GLY A 837 -24.28 -39.12 8.84
N SER A 838 -25.09 -38.33 8.12
CA SER A 838 -26.55 -38.39 8.21
C SER A 838 -27.15 -39.07 6.98
N LEU A 839 -27.46 -40.36 7.10
CA LEU A 839 -28.16 -41.14 6.06
C LEU A 839 -29.69 -40.96 6.06
N LYS A 840 -30.25 -40.11 6.92
CA LYS A 840 -31.70 -39.92 7.05
C LYS A 840 -32.10 -38.47 6.79
N ALA A 841 -33.15 -38.31 5.98
CA ALA A 841 -33.76 -37.07 5.50
C ALA A 841 -34.47 -36.24 6.59
N GLN A 842 -33.91 -36.12 7.79
CA GLN A 842 -34.46 -35.29 8.86
C GLN A 842 -33.42 -34.29 9.33
N PHE A 843 -33.88 -33.06 9.57
CA PHE A 843 -33.14 -31.87 10.03
C PHE A 843 -32.47 -32.00 11.41
N GLN A 844 -32.17 -33.21 11.88
CA GLN A 844 -31.43 -33.47 13.11
C GLN A 844 -30.03 -33.97 12.74
N PHE A 845 -29.04 -33.07 12.86
CA PHE A 845 -27.64 -33.43 12.74
C PHE A 845 -27.20 -34.27 13.95
N ASP A 846 -26.51 -35.39 13.69
CA ASP A 846 -25.86 -36.17 14.75
C ASP A 846 -24.75 -35.30 15.39
N ALA A 847 -24.95 -34.90 16.65
CA ALA A 847 -23.97 -34.09 17.40
C ALA A 847 -22.61 -34.79 17.53
N SER A 848 -22.57 -36.13 17.44
CA SER A 848 -21.34 -36.91 17.49
C SER A 848 -20.64 -37.07 16.13
N ALA A 849 -21.24 -36.59 15.03
CA ALA A 849 -20.69 -36.74 13.68
C ALA A 849 -19.31 -36.09 13.53
N LEU A 850 -19.10 -34.91 14.13
CA LEU A 850 -17.81 -34.23 14.11
C LEU A 850 -16.73 -35.05 14.82
N TYR A 851 -17.03 -35.53 16.03
CA TYR A 851 -16.13 -36.40 16.80
C TYR A 851 -15.78 -37.68 16.03
N LYS A 852 -16.78 -38.39 15.51
CA LYS A 852 -16.57 -39.61 14.70
C LYS A 852 -15.71 -39.35 13.48
N TRP A 853 -15.90 -38.20 12.83
CA TRP A 853 -15.07 -37.80 11.69
C TRP A 853 -13.62 -37.53 12.11
N ILE A 854 -13.39 -36.84 13.23
CA ILE A 854 -12.03 -36.62 13.75
C ILE A 854 -11.33 -37.95 14.09
N VAL A 855 -11.98 -38.83 14.85
CA VAL A 855 -11.41 -40.15 15.21
C VAL A 855 -11.11 -40.98 13.97
N LYS A 856 -12.03 -40.99 12.98
CA LYS A 856 -11.84 -41.73 11.73
C LYS A 856 -10.61 -41.25 10.94
N ASN A 857 -10.34 -39.94 10.93
CA ASN A 857 -9.21 -39.38 10.19
C ASN A 857 -7.90 -39.37 11.00
N ASN A 858 -7.95 -39.70 12.30
CA ASN A 858 -6.78 -39.74 13.18
C ASN A 858 -6.74 -41.05 14.00
N PRO A 859 -6.64 -42.22 13.34
CA PRO A 859 -6.66 -43.51 14.03
C PRO A 859 -5.49 -43.65 15.01
N GLY A 860 -5.80 -43.93 16.29
CA GLY A 860 -4.80 -44.04 17.37
C GLY A 860 -4.54 -42.74 18.15
N ALA A 861 -5.17 -41.64 17.74
CA ALA A 861 -5.16 -40.37 18.49
C ALA A 861 -6.24 -40.33 19.60
N ASP A 862 -6.92 -41.43 19.86
CA ASP A 862 -7.96 -41.62 20.88
C ASP A 862 -7.50 -41.18 22.30
N LYS A 863 -6.18 -41.02 22.51
CA LYS A 863 -5.54 -40.55 23.74
C LYS A 863 -5.47 -39.02 23.88
N TYR A 864 -5.75 -38.26 22.82
CA TYR A 864 -5.56 -36.80 22.77
C TYR A 864 -6.87 -36.00 22.69
N VAL A 865 -8.02 -36.67 22.64
CA VAL A 865 -9.34 -36.04 22.58
C VAL A 865 -10.02 -36.23 23.93
N TYR A 866 -9.84 -35.26 24.83
CA TYR A 866 -10.53 -35.17 26.12
C TYR A 866 -11.68 -34.15 26.04
#